data_AF-A0A3S4CKC2-F1
#
_entry.id   AF-A0A3S4CKC2-F1
#
_cell.length_a   1.000
_cell.length_b   1.000
_cell.length_c   1.000
_cell.angle_alpha   90.00
_cell.angle_beta   90.00
_cell.angle_gamma   90.00
#
_symmetry.space_group_name_H-M   'P 1'
#
loop_
_entity.id
_entity.type
_entity.pdbx_description
1 polymer ?
#
loop_
_entity_poly.entity_id
_entity_poly.type
_entity_poly.pdbx_seq_one_letter_code
_entity_poly.pdbx_strand_id
1 'polypeptide(L)'
;MDYPLAAARRLMAIGAENSRARSIIDDRRPVYLLPPQEKIAAPPDLPGIDSARLKSLIDHQASKVALLKVRDGRDFQPVATAWPFSTDEAVGRTRRFLTAGHVLRIVVTEGTLRHAGDVQKQTVVKRDAQVVFPDGSSHPVIRWICSAPLDLAVFEIQDDCDALILKTDRAVPDSIAVIGYPLVGGVEVFKNQTDPYIERQYLAVGERKSAIGGGKQRAAQFRHDATTLPGFSGAPVFDPETGHVVGLHIQGSAEGLEHSVGIVGLRNPVERDWNDGLRASGMVQQQTWLAEILDGTGDRPDDDAATIFWTGGLAPGPREPIEALPLPILLADTGASRGPGGTGTEGGVVPDRPDKRDRFYRPGLTPVPQRLIPSPGAIGDQGAEGSCAAFALAAAIEIQLARRRGYRPPPQGLTASVRMLDRMARRHDEWLDDTPDGTSLRAVIKGFHHNGVCPESLCAYVPQRPAFFLTRTIAKAARRITLGAYLRVRLTVDDMRMAIADAGAVIVTADIHDGWGNLDRRGRIPFDLANPPQPRGRHAFVVTGYDRNGFIVQNARGAGWGGYFHRPGHALWRFADWAENGRDAWVIRLAPQDDRAFALTARAEATAAPPRRQGLLGHALHAERFGLVEDGTLGLGAQGVAETAAYLDDDAARERYPRLMLVFHEPLMDGDLIARLALRLTLRLKAQGVYPLHIVYGLDEMLACRLRLSHDIGRAVERYLREGASRDAALQRQLGPVIRTQVDHFAQGARAAAAPLLADALAPLSLCAMPGRQVDVLSVGLGGVVAQEVLPTLPSPRPPHLAIACPVEIKATRHWRLGKTMDEADLPGWLGSWGDIVAGAFGRSIRSPRGAEAANAQDLLSAPEFVTDLLKQLPHGGAVRPSRTRPWWTGTSPRR
;
A
#
# COMPACT_ATOMS: atom_id res chain seq x y z
N MET A 1 -27.39 -32.49 -15.41
CA MET A 1 -26.08 -31.79 -15.56
C MET A 1 -26.12 -30.63 -14.60
N ASP A 2 -25.53 -30.81 -13.43
CA ASP A 2 -25.92 -30.06 -12.23
C ASP A 2 -24.65 -29.61 -11.50
N TYR A 3 -24.51 -28.29 -11.29
CA TYR A 3 -23.43 -27.69 -10.52
C TYR A 3 -23.88 -27.52 -9.07
N PRO A 4 -23.37 -28.30 -8.09
CA PRO A 4 -23.71 -28.14 -6.69
C PRO A 4 -22.90 -27.02 -6.03
N LEU A 5 -23.54 -26.30 -5.11
CA LEU A 5 -23.00 -25.15 -4.37
C LEU A 5 -21.64 -25.41 -3.69
N ALA A 6 -20.54 -25.08 -4.37
CA ALA A 6 -19.20 -24.97 -3.77
C ALA A 6 -18.90 -23.54 -3.28
N ALA A 7 -19.58 -22.54 -3.84
CA ALA A 7 -19.38 -21.11 -3.61
C ALA A 7 -20.08 -20.59 -2.33
N ALA A 8 -19.86 -21.29 -1.22
CA ALA A 8 -20.26 -20.84 0.11
C ALA A 8 -19.39 -21.46 1.20
N ARG A 9 -18.21 -22.05 0.89
CA ARG A 9 -17.57 -23.07 1.77
C ARG A 9 -16.03 -23.10 2.02
N ARG A 10 -15.38 -22.00 2.52
CA ARG A 10 -14.02 -21.91 3.18
C ARG A 10 -13.62 -20.60 3.99
N LEU A 11 -14.44 -20.02 4.91
CA LEU A 11 -14.27 -18.65 5.53
C LEU A 11 -13.85 -18.65 7.00
N MET A 12 -14.67 -19.24 7.88
CA MET A 12 -14.59 -19.17 9.35
C MET A 12 -13.45 -20.02 9.93
N ALA A 13 -12.32 -20.02 9.22
CA ALA A 13 -10.99 -20.17 9.75
C ALA A 13 -10.20 -18.86 9.59
N ILE A 14 -10.80 -17.68 9.89
CA ILE A 14 -10.05 -16.42 10.08
C ILE A 14 -9.20 -16.55 11.36
N GLY A 15 -8.05 -17.20 11.21
CA GLY A 15 -6.93 -17.09 12.16
C GLY A 15 -6.49 -15.64 12.27
N ALA A 16 -6.30 -15.16 13.50
CA ALA A 16 -6.31 -13.73 13.82
C ALA A 16 -4.98 -12.99 13.55
N GLU A 17 -4.40 -13.10 12.34
CA GLU A 17 -3.15 -12.38 11.98
C GLU A 17 -3.26 -11.58 10.66
N ASN A 18 -3.72 -10.32 10.76
CA ASN A 18 -3.65 -9.35 9.66
C ASN A 18 -3.48 -7.91 10.21
N SER A 19 -2.53 -7.14 9.69
CA SER A 19 -2.25 -5.74 10.09
C SER A 19 -3.12 -4.68 9.40
N ARG A 20 -4.13 -5.10 8.64
CA ARG A 20 -5.34 -4.30 8.40
C ARG A 20 -6.52 -5.03 9.03
N ALA A 21 -6.74 -4.79 10.32
CA ALA A 21 -7.94 -5.23 11.02
C ALA A 21 -9.15 -4.35 10.64
N ARG A 22 -9.53 -4.40 9.35
CA ARG A 22 -10.90 -4.14 8.91
C ARG A 22 -11.61 -5.48 9.00
N SER A 23 -12.58 -5.60 9.90
CA SER A 23 -13.43 -6.77 9.99
C SER A 23 -14.54 -6.62 8.94
N ILE A 24 -14.38 -7.33 7.82
CA ILE A 24 -15.40 -7.41 6.77
C ILE A 24 -16.68 -7.97 7.40
N ILE A 25 -17.81 -7.27 7.21
CA ILE A 25 -19.14 -7.69 7.64
C ILE A 25 -19.99 -7.90 6.37
N ASP A 26 -20.03 -9.14 5.91
CA ASP A 26 -20.78 -9.66 4.77
C ASP A 26 -21.08 -11.15 5.09
N ASP A 27 -22.20 -11.78 4.71
CA ASP A 27 -23.12 -11.46 3.62
C ASP A 27 -24.62 -11.77 3.90
N ARG A 28 -25.11 -11.59 5.14
CA ARG A 28 -26.52 -11.85 5.50
C ARG A 28 -27.19 -10.70 6.28
N ARG A 29 -27.69 -9.71 5.53
CA ARG A 29 -28.56 -8.59 5.97
C ARG A 29 -29.66 -9.05 6.97
N PRO A 30 -30.17 -8.19 7.88
CA PRO A 30 -30.23 -6.73 7.71
C PRO A 30 -29.88 -5.85 8.94
N VAL A 31 -29.70 -4.55 8.68
CA VAL A 31 -30.03 -3.49 9.64
C VAL A 31 -31.55 -3.29 9.67
N TYR A 32 -32.14 -3.23 10.86
CA TYR A 32 -33.59 -3.22 11.03
C TYR A 32 -34.17 -1.81 11.03
N LEU A 33 -34.98 -1.51 10.01
CA LEU A 33 -36.00 -0.46 10.07
C LEU A 33 -37.24 -1.04 10.75
N LEU A 34 -37.54 -0.58 11.97
CA LEU A 34 -38.78 -0.91 12.67
C LEU A 34 -39.95 -0.12 12.06
N PRO A 35 -40.99 -0.78 11.53
CA PRO A 35 -42.23 -0.08 11.19
C PRO A 35 -42.89 0.51 12.45
N PRO A 36 -43.73 1.56 12.32
CA PRO A 36 -44.63 1.96 13.40
C PRO A 36 -45.48 0.78 13.88
N GLN A 37 -45.89 0.83 15.15
CA GLN A 37 -46.58 -0.25 15.85
C GLN A 37 -47.84 -0.74 15.11
N GLU A 38 -47.73 -1.84 14.36
CA GLU A 38 -48.71 -2.93 14.24
C GLU A 38 -48.22 -4.02 13.27
N LYS A 39 -48.47 -5.29 13.61
CA LYS A 39 -48.19 -6.49 12.78
C LYS A 39 -46.72 -6.68 12.37
N ILE A 40 -45.93 -7.16 13.33
CA ILE A 40 -44.63 -7.77 13.04
C ILE A 40 -44.86 -9.08 12.28
N ALA A 41 -44.79 -9.02 10.94
CA ALA A 41 -44.46 -10.20 10.16
C ALA A 41 -43.00 -10.56 10.44
N ALA A 42 -42.69 -11.86 10.56
CA ALA A 42 -41.29 -12.29 10.61
C ALA A 42 -40.58 -11.86 9.31
N PRO A 43 -39.31 -11.39 9.37
CA PRO A 43 -38.53 -11.20 8.16
C PRO A 43 -38.43 -12.54 7.40
N PRO A 44 -38.45 -12.53 6.05
CA PRO A 44 -38.44 -13.76 5.26
C PRO A 44 -37.20 -14.61 5.58
N ASP A 45 -37.36 -15.93 5.60
CA ASP A 45 -36.39 -16.88 6.16
C ASP A 45 -34.97 -16.73 5.58
N LEU A 46 -34.12 -16.03 6.32
CA LEU A 46 -32.70 -15.84 6.01
C LEU A 46 -31.94 -17.10 6.43
N PRO A 47 -31.22 -17.79 5.52
CA PRO A 47 -30.62 -19.08 5.82
C PRO A 47 -29.54 -18.96 6.91
N GLY A 48 -29.86 -19.48 8.10
CA GLY A 48 -28.98 -19.53 9.26
C GLY A 48 -29.20 -18.45 10.33
N ILE A 49 -30.25 -17.64 10.25
CA ILE A 49 -30.57 -16.65 11.31
C ILE A 49 -31.96 -16.95 11.91
N ASP A 50 -32.00 -17.15 13.22
CA ASP A 50 -33.24 -17.32 13.98
C ASP A 50 -33.90 -15.95 14.21
N SER A 51 -34.94 -15.67 13.42
CA SER A 51 -35.71 -14.42 13.49
C SER A 51 -36.33 -14.14 14.86
N ALA A 52 -36.59 -15.15 15.69
CA ALA A 52 -37.12 -14.97 17.04
C ALA A 52 -36.00 -14.58 18.02
N ARG A 53 -34.81 -15.18 17.92
CA ARG A 53 -33.63 -14.75 18.68
C ARG A 53 -33.23 -13.32 18.32
N LEU A 54 -33.18 -12.98 17.04
CA LEU A 54 -32.75 -11.65 16.62
C LEU A 54 -33.78 -10.57 17.00
N LYS A 55 -35.08 -10.88 16.96
CA LYS A 55 -36.09 -10.01 17.59
C LYS A 55 -35.83 -9.84 19.10
N SER A 56 -35.60 -10.94 19.83
CA SER A 56 -35.30 -10.90 21.27
C SER A 56 -34.06 -10.06 21.58
N LEU A 57 -32.99 -10.20 20.80
CA LEU A 57 -31.75 -9.41 20.93
C LEU A 57 -32.03 -7.91 20.80
N ILE A 58 -32.84 -7.52 19.80
CA ILE A 58 -33.28 -6.13 19.59
C ILE A 58 -34.13 -5.66 20.78
N ASP A 59 -35.14 -6.45 21.20
CA ASP A 59 -36.02 -6.12 22.32
C ASP A 59 -35.25 -5.87 23.64
N HIS A 60 -34.16 -6.62 23.89
CA HIS A 60 -33.41 -6.56 25.15
C HIS A 60 -32.20 -5.60 25.13
N GLN A 61 -31.52 -5.42 24.00
CA GLN A 61 -30.26 -4.65 23.94
C GLN A 61 -30.37 -3.31 23.19
N ALA A 62 -31.32 -3.12 22.27
CA ALA A 62 -31.41 -1.87 21.50
C ALA A 62 -31.73 -0.65 22.38
N SER A 63 -32.40 -0.85 23.52
CA SER A 63 -32.62 0.16 24.56
C SER A 63 -31.34 0.74 25.18
N LYS A 64 -30.23 0.00 25.13
CA LYS A 64 -28.91 0.44 25.62
C LYS A 64 -28.05 1.10 24.53
N VAL A 65 -28.53 1.15 23.28
CA VAL A 65 -27.79 1.75 22.17
C VAL A 65 -28.20 3.22 22.06
N ALA A 66 -27.24 4.13 22.22
CA ALA A 66 -27.49 5.57 22.30
C ALA A 66 -27.05 6.33 21.03
N LEU A 67 -27.70 7.47 20.79
CA LEU A 67 -27.37 8.41 19.73
C LEU A 67 -26.42 9.47 20.30
N LEU A 68 -25.16 9.44 19.85
CA LEU A 68 -24.20 10.49 20.17
C LEU A 68 -24.56 11.76 19.38
N LYS A 69 -24.72 12.87 20.10
CA LYS A 69 -24.99 14.20 19.56
C LYS A 69 -23.90 15.18 19.99
N VAL A 70 -23.62 16.15 19.14
CA VAL A 70 -22.59 17.17 19.34
C VAL A 70 -23.21 18.55 19.11
N ARG A 71 -22.87 19.54 19.94
CA ARG A 71 -23.41 20.90 19.80
C ARG A 71 -22.90 21.58 18.53
N ASP A 72 -23.82 22.08 17.71
CA ASP A 72 -23.52 22.98 16.59
C ASP A 72 -24.46 24.19 16.65
N GLY A 73 -23.89 25.38 16.82
CA GLY A 73 -24.66 26.58 17.15
C GLY A 73 -25.36 26.45 18.50
N ARG A 74 -26.69 26.48 18.51
CA ARG A 74 -27.53 26.37 19.72
C ARG A 74 -27.99 24.93 20.01
N ASP A 75 -28.03 24.08 18.98
CA ASP A 75 -28.70 22.78 19.02
C ASP A 75 -27.70 21.62 19.10
N PHE A 76 -28.16 20.45 19.52
CA PHE A 76 -27.39 19.20 19.52
C PHE A 76 -27.69 18.37 18.27
N GLN A 77 -26.74 18.32 17.35
CA GLN A 77 -26.84 17.61 16.08
C GLN A 77 -26.34 16.16 16.21
N PRO A 78 -27.02 15.16 15.64
CA PRO A 78 -26.60 13.76 15.70
C PRO A 78 -25.36 13.50 14.83
N VAL A 79 -24.43 12.69 15.36
CA VAL A 79 -23.19 12.30 14.66
C VAL A 79 -23.04 10.79 14.44
N ALA A 80 -23.40 9.96 15.42
CA ALA A 80 -22.96 8.57 15.48
C ALA A 80 -23.80 7.77 16.48
N THR A 81 -23.68 6.44 16.44
CA THR A 81 -24.03 5.60 17.59
C THR A 81 -22.94 5.70 18.65
N ALA A 82 -23.32 5.57 19.92
CA ALA A 82 -22.41 5.21 21.00
C ALA A 82 -23.13 4.32 22.01
N TRP A 83 -22.39 3.51 22.76
CA TRP A 83 -22.99 2.53 23.66
C TRP A 83 -22.13 2.31 24.91
N PRO A 84 -22.75 2.09 26.09
CA PRO A 84 -22.06 1.82 27.35
C PRO A 84 -21.47 0.41 27.32
N PHE A 85 -20.25 0.23 27.82
CA PHE A 85 -19.58 -1.08 27.79
C PHE A 85 -18.79 -1.47 29.04
N SER A 86 -18.63 -2.77 29.22
CA SER A 86 -17.76 -3.45 30.19
C SER A 86 -17.20 -4.73 29.55
N THR A 87 -15.97 -5.15 29.88
CA THR A 87 -15.48 -6.49 29.53
C THR A 87 -15.74 -7.53 30.63
N ASP A 88 -16.11 -7.09 31.84
CA ASP A 88 -16.47 -7.94 32.98
C ASP A 88 -17.99 -8.06 33.10
N GLU A 89 -18.48 -9.32 33.16
CA GLU A 89 -19.89 -9.67 33.32
C GLU A 89 -20.43 -9.34 34.73
N ALA A 90 -19.56 -9.21 35.74
CA ALA A 90 -19.95 -8.75 37.08
C ALA A 90 -20.25 -7.24 37.13
N VAL A 91 -19.72 -6.45 36.18
CA VAL A 91 -19.88 -5.00 36.13
C VAL A 91 -21.11 -4.64 35.32
N GLY A 92 -22.27 -4.67 35.98
CA GLY A 92 -23.56 -4.39 35.35
C GLY A 92 -23.79 -2.94 34.90
N ARG A 93 -23.01 -1.96 35.41
CA ARG A 93 -23.12 -0.54 35.07
C ARG A 93 -21.76 0.11 34.82
N THR A 94 -21.72 1.10 33.93
CA THR A 94 -20.49 1.73 33.43
C THR A 94 -20.74 3.18 33.00
N ARG A 95 -19.70 4.02 33.05
CA ARG A 95 -19.68 5.35 32.42
C ARG A 95 -18.95 5.38 31.09
N ARG A 96 -18.25 4.30 30.74
CA ARG A 96 -17.41 4.23 29.54
C ARG A 96 -18.25 3.84 28.33
N PHE A 97 -18.12 4.65 27.29
CA PHE A 97 -18.83 4.54 26.03
C PHE A 97 -17.85 4.41 24.87
N LEU A 98 -18.28 3.70 23.84
CA LEU A 98 -17.49 3.35 22.68
C LEU A 98 -18.21 3.83 21.41
N THR A 99 -17.46 4.44 20.48
CA THR A 99 -17.95 4.93 19.18
C THR A 99 -16.83 4.89 18.13
N ALA A 100 -17.12 5.21 16.87
CA ALA A 100 -16.14 5.23 15.79
C ALA A 100 -15.17 6.43 15.88
N GLY A 101 -13.91 6.22 15.49
CA GLY A 101 -12.83 7.20 15.62
C GLY A 101 -13.03 8.45 14.78
N HIS A 102 -13.53 8.29 13.54
CA HIS A 102 -13.76 9.40 12.61
C HIS A 102 -14.73 10.46 13.14
N VAL A 103 -15.61 10.10 14.08
CA VAL A 103 -16.55 11.01 14.76
C VAL A 103 -15.83 12.17 15.46
N LEU A 104 -14.59 11.94 15.92
CA LEU A 104 -13.76 12.98 16.52
C LEU A 104 -13.41 14.14 15.56
N ARG A 105 -13.51 13.94 14.23
CA ARG A 105 -13.39 15.02 13.23
C ARG A 105 -14.54 16.03 13.29
N ILE A 106 -15.65 15.67 13.95
CA ILE A 106 -16.83 16.52 14.18
C ILE A 106 -16.78 17.12 15.60
N VAL A 107 -16.34 16.33 16.59
CA VAL A 107 -16.20 16.74 17.99
C VAL A 107 -15.08 17.77 18.18
N VAL A 108 -13.90 17.52 17.63
CA VAL A 108 -12.74 18.43 17.73
C VAL A 108 -12.94 19.62 16.78
N THR A 109 -12.79 20.84 17.31
CA THR A 109 -12.86 22.08 16.54
C THR A 109 -11.50 22.72 16.33
N GLU A 110 -10.58 22.57 17.29
CA GLU A 110 -9.22 23.12 17.21
C GLU A 110 -8.20 22.15 17.80
N GLY A 111 -6.96 22.21 17.32
CA GLY A 111 -5.92 21.21 17.60
C GLY A 111 -5.90 20.06 16.58
N THR A 112 -5.02 19.08 16.79
CA THR A 112 -4.87 17.92 15.91
C THR A 112 -4.62 16.68 16.75
N LEU A 113 -5.30 15.59 16.45
CA LEU A 113 -4.96 14.28 17.01
C LEU A 113 -3.90 13.63 16.11
N ARG A 114 -2.69 13.50 16.62
CA ARG A 114 -1.56 12.74 16.01
C ARG A 114 -1.36 11.42 16.77
N HIS A 115 -1.58 11.45 18.07
CA HIS A 115 -1.51 10.32 18.99
C HIS A 115 -2.88 10.11 19.67
N ALA A 116 -3.16 8.89 20.11
CA ALA A 116 -4.42 8.49 20.71
C ALA A 116 -4.76 9.31 21.97
N GLY A 117 -3.74 9.73 22.72
CA GLY A 117 -3.87 10.55 23.93
C GLY A 117 -4.08 12.04 23.68
N ASP A 118 -3.89 12.53 22.45
CA ASP A 118 -4.04 13.97 22.14
C ASP A 118 -5.46 14.48 22.44
N VAL A 119 -6.48 13.61 22.40
CA VAL A 119 -7.86 13.97 22.71
C VAL A 119 -8.05 14.44 24.15
N GLN A 120 -7.17 14.01 25.08
CA GLN A 120 -7.14 14.47 26.47
C GLN A 120 -6.48 15.85 26.65
N LYS A 121 -5.68 16.32 25.69
CA LYS A 121 -4.87 17.54 25.86
C LYS A 121 -5.76 18.79 25.89
N GLN A 122 -5.45 19.71 26.80
CA GLN A 122 -6.17 21.00 26.94
C GLN A 122 -6.05 21.87 25.68
N THR A 123 -5.02 21.66 24.87
CA THR A 123 -4.80 22.31 23.57
C THR A 123 -5.71 21.79 22.44
N VAL A 124 -6.55 20.79 22.70
CA VAL A 124 -7.51 20.24 21.74
C VAL A 124 -8.92 20.67 22.14
N VAL A 125 -9.44 21.70 21.48
CA VAL A 125 -10.78 22.24 21.74
C VAL A 125 -11.83 21.30 21.15
N LYS A 126 -12.83 20.96 21.96
CA LYS A 126 -13.89 20.01 21.66
C LYS A 126 -15.24 20.70 21.88
N ARG A 127 -16.21 20.44 21.01
CA ARG A 127 -17.62 20.79 21.22
C ARG A 127 -18.21 19.95 22.36
N ASP A 128 -19.18 20.52 23.08
CA ASP A 128 -20.06 19.76 23.97
C ASP A 128 -20.65 18.56 23.20
N ALA A 129 -20.65 17.39 23.84
CA ALA A 129 -21.28 16.20 23.32
C ALA A 129 -22.17 15.56 24.39
N GLN A 130 -23.21 14.86 23.97
CA GLN A 130 -24.10 14.11 24.85
C GLN A 130 -24.58 12.83 24.14
N VAL A 131 -24.80 11.77 24.91
CA VAL A 131 -25.48 10.56 24.42
C VAL A 131 -26.97 10.65 24.76
N VAL A 132 -27.83 10.22 23.85
CA VAL A 132 -29.29 10.19 24.05
C VAL A 132 -29.80 8.77 23.82
N PHE A 133 -30.49 8.19 24.79
CA PHE A 133 -31.04 6.84 24.70
C PHE A 133 -32.45 6.84 24.08
N PRO A 134 -32.97 5.66 23.65
CA PRO A 134 -34.27 5.54 23.00
C PRO A 134 -35.47 5.95 23.85
N ASP A 135 -35.33 5.98 25.18
CA ASP A 135 -36.33 6.48 26.13
C ASP A 135 -36.37 8.02 26.23
N GLY A 136 -35.42 8.72 25.59
CA GLY A 136 -35.26 10.16 25.62
C GLY A 136 -34.35 10.68 26.74
N SER A 137 -33.79 9.81 27.59
CA SER A 137 -32.76 10.20 28.57
C SER A 137 -31.49 10.67 27.86
N SER A 138 -30.77 11.63 28.46
CA SER A 138 -29.69 12.35 27.80
C SER A 138 -28.57 12.71 28.78
N HIS A 139 -27.36 12.22 28.52
CA HIS A 139 -26.22 12.32 29.44
C HIS A 139 -25.02 13.03 28.78
N PRO A 140 -24.42 14.04 29.41
CA PRO A 140 -23.29 14.77 28.84
C PRO A 140 -22.00 13.94 28.87
N VAL A 141 -21.18 14.09 27.83
CA VAL A 141 -19.82 13.53 27.74
C VAL A 141 -18.89 14.41 28.56
N ILE A 142 -18.29 13.85 29.62
CA ILE A 142 -17.43 14.59 30.55
C ILE A 142 -15.95 14.49 30.19
N ARG A 143 -15.53 13.40 29.55
CA ARG A 143 -14.12 13.14 29.20
C ARG A 143 -14.03 12.28 27.95
N TRP A 144 -13.14 12.63 27.03
CA TRP A 144 -12.69 11.71 25.99
C TRP A 144 -11.39 11.05 26.46
N ILE A 145 -11.31 9.71 26.39
CA ILE A 145 -10.17 8.94 26.88
C ILE A 145 -9.12 8.78 25.77
N CYS A 146 -9.50 8.22 24.63
CA CYS A 146 -8.56 7.96 23.53
C CYS A 146 -9.21 7.97 22.15
N SER A 147 -8.41 8.31 21.14
CA SER A 147 -8.69 8.05 19.72
C SER A 147 -7.78 6.92 19.23
N ALA A 148 -8.24 5.69 19.37
CA ALA A 148 -7.39 4.51 19.19
C ALA A 148 -6.95 4.30 17.73
N PRO A 149 -5.84 3.57 17.50
CA PRO A 149 -5.55 3.00 16.19
C PRO A 149 -6.76 2.22 15.66
N LEU A 150 -6.90 2.17 14.33
CA LEU A 150 -7.98 1.48 13.62
C LEU A 150 -9.37 2.14 13.73
N ASP A 151 -9.46 3.45 13.96
CA ASP A 151 -10.72 4.22 13.90
C ASP A 151 -11.77 3.88 15.00
N LEU A 152 -11.33 3.90 16.26
CA LEU A 152 -12.20 3.76 17.44
C LEU A 152 -11.99 4.94 18.41
N ALA A 153 -13.03 5.34 19.14
CA ALA A 153 -12.94 6.32 20.22
C ALA A 153 -13.65 5.85 21.50
N VAL A 154 -13.01 6.12 22.64
CA VAL A 154 -13.53 5.82 23.99
C VAL A 154 -13.74 7.12 24.76
N PHE A 155 -14.87 7.25 25.46
CA PHE A 155 -15.20 8.41 26.29
C PHE A 155 -16.00 8.02 27.54
N GLU A 156 -16.12 8.96 28.47
CA GLU A 156 -16.89 8.84 29.71
C GLU A 156 -18.01 9.88 29.74
N ILE A 157 -19.18 9.46 30.23
CA ILE A 157 -20.33 10.34 30.51
C ILE A 157 -20.46 10.61 32.02
N GLN A 158 -21.35 11.53 32.39
CA GLN A 158 -21.56 11.92 33.78
C GLN A 158 -22.09 10.79 34.69
N ASP A 159 -23.03 9.99 34.19
CA ASP A 159 -23.83 9.05 34.99
C ASP A 159 -23.54 7.58 34.61
N ASP A 160 -23.81 6.64 35.51
CA ASP A 160 -23.62 5.20 35.26
C ASP A 160 -24.82 4.60 34.52
N CYS A 161 -24.61 4.01 33.35
CA CYS A 161 -25.62 3.33 32.52
C CYS A 161 -25.44 1.81 32.53
N ASP A 162 -26.50 1.05 32.26
CA ASP A 162 -26.44 -0.42 32.21
C ASP A 162 -25.59 -0.90 31.02
N ALA A 163 -24.60 -1.76 31.29
CA ALA A 163 -23.57 -2.10 30.31
C ALA A 163 -24.04 -3.05 29.20
N LEU A 164 -23.38 -2.94 28.04
CA LEU A 164 -23.21 -4.04 27.10
C LEU A 164 -21.88 -4.75 27.38
N ILE A 165 -21.90 -6.09 27.42
CA ILE A 165 -20.68 -6.88 27.63
C ILE A 165 -19.90 -6.95 26.32
N LEU A 166 -18.66 -6.46 26.34
CA LEU A 166 -17.73 -6.44 25.22
C LEU A 166 -16.74 -7.60 25.32
N LYS A 167 -16.88 -8.58 24.42
CA LYS A 167 -15.97 -9.75 24.35
C LYS A 167 -14.70 -9.41 23.58
N THR A 168 -13.60 -9.32 24.32
CA THR A 168 -12.24 -9.09 23.84
C THR A 168 -11.46 -10.39 23.55
N ASP A 169 -12.12 -11.55 23.62
CA ASP A 169 -11.50 -12.87 23.43
C ASP A 169 -11.52 -13.37 21.96
N ARG A 170 -10.86 -14.51 21.72
CA ARG A 170 -10.62 -15.04 20.37
C ARG A 170 -11.79 -15.81 19.75
N ALA A 171 -12.93 -16.01 20.42
CA ALA A 171 -14.11 -16.67 19.84
C ALA A 171 -14.73 -15.85 18.69
N VAL A 172 -14.94 -16.50 17.54
CA VAL A 172 -15.68 -15.94 16.39
C VAL A 172 -17.10 -16.53 16.46
N PRO A 173 -18.15 -15.71 16.54
CA PRO A 173 -19.52 -16.22 16.51
C PRO A 173 -19.94 -16.60 15.08
N ASP A 174 -20.78 -17.63 14.95
CA ASP A 174 -21.28 -18.14 13.66
C ASP A 174 -22.26 -17.17 12.96
N SER A 175 -22.76 -16.15 13.67
CA SER A 175 -23.57 -15.06 13.13
C SER A 175 -23.29 -13.75 13.88
N ILE A 176 -23.56 -12.61 13.25
CA ILE A 176 -23.44 -11.27 13.86
C ILE A 176 -24.62 -10.38 13.48
N ALA A 177 -24.99 -9.46 14.38
CA ALA A 177 -26.04 -8.47 14.15
C ALA A 177 -25.54 -7.06 14.51
N VAL A 178 -25.67 -6.11 13.56
CA VAL A 178 -25.36 -4.69 13.81
C VAL A 178 -26.64 -3.99 14.28
N ILE A 179 -26.67 -3.53 15.52
CA ILE A 179 -27.82 -2.84 16.11
C ILE A 179 -27.41 -1.40 16.43
N GLY A 180 -27.73 -0.48 15.52
CA GLY A 180 -27.58 0.96 15.76
C GLY A 180 -28.74 1.55 16.57
N TYR A 181 -28.75 2.88 16.70
CA TYR A 181 -29.80 3.57 17.44
C TYR A 181 -31.17 3.42 16.74
N PRO A 182 -32.25 3.02 17.46
CA PRO A 182 -33.57 2.82 16.87
C PRO A 182 -34.19 4.14 16.40
N LEU A 183 -34.53 4.21 15.11
CA LEU A 183 -35.17 5.37 14.48
C LEU A 183 -36.66 5.11 14.25
N VAL A 184 -37.50 6.10 14.57
CA VAL A 184 -38.93 6.08 14.26
C VAL A 184 -39.14 6.59 12.83
N GLY A 185 -39.89 5.85 12.01
CA GLY A 185 -40.21 6.24 10.64
C GLY A 185 -40.88 7.62 10.55
N GLY A 186 -40.38 8.47 9.66
CA GLY A 186 -40.88 9.85 9.46
C GLY A 186 -40.12 10.93 10.25
N VAL A 187 -39.16 10.58 11.12
CA VAL A 187 -38.29 11.57 11.79
C VAL A 187 -37.20 12.05 10.82
N GLU A 188 -37.24 13.34 10.44
CA GLU A 188 -36.20 13.98 9.62
C GLU A 188 -34.96 14.32 10.47
N VAL A 189 -34.15 13.31 10.78
CA VAL A 189 -32.95 13.40 11.66
C VAL A 189 -31.96 14.51 11.26
N PHE A 190 -31.99 14.99 10.01
CA PHE A 190 -31.02 15.93 9.43
C PHE A 190 -31.60 17.28 8.96
N LYS A 191 -32.88 17.57 9.25
CA LYS A 191 -33.63 18.73 8.72
C LYS A 191 -32.90 20.08 8.88
N ASN A 192 -32.11 20.21 9.94
CA ASN A 192 -31.47 21.46 10.38
C ASN A 192 -29.92 21.44 10.32
N GLN A 193 -29.30 20.45 9.65
CA GLN A 193 -27.83 20.40 9.52
C GLN A 193 -27.30 21.51 8.60
N THR A 194 -26.10 22.02 8.88
CA THR A 194 -25.43 23.04 8.06
C THR A 194 -24.51 22.40 7.00
N ASP A 195 -24.34 23.03 5.84
CA ASP A 195 -23.46 22.49 4.78
C ASP A 195 -22.01 22.22 5.28
N PRO A 196 -21.34 23.10 6.07
CA PRO A 196 -20.00 22.83 6.62
C PRO A 196 -19.96 21.81 7.79
N TYR A 197 -21.11 21.28 8.19
CA TYR A 197 -21.26 20.16 9.12
C TYR A 197 -21.45 18.86 8.32
N ILE A 198 -22.30 18.90 7.28
CA ILE A 198 -22.48 17.83 6.28
C ILE A 198 -21.13 17.51 5.59
N GLU A 199 -20.38 18.51 5.12
CA GLU A 199 -19.03 18.33 4.54
C GLU A 199 -18.00 17.72 5.51
N ARG A 200 -18.25 17.74 6.82
CA ARG A 200 -17.45 17.04 7.83
C ARG A 200 -17.95 15.64 8.18
N GLN A 201 -19.18 15.29 7.79
CA GLN A 201 -19.74 13.94 7.89
C GLN A 201 -19.50 13.10 6.63
N TYR A 202 -19.54 13.70 5.43
CA TYR A 202 -19.52 12.95 4.15
C TYR A 202 -18.28 13.27 3.29
N LEU A 203 -17.57 12.22 2.86
CA LEU A 203 -16.34 12.33 2.05
C LEU A 203 -16.54 12.71 0.57
N ALA A 204 -17.78 12.97 0.12
CA ALA A 204 -18.05 13.47 -1.23
C ALA A 204 -19.37 14.24 -1.33
N VAL A 205 -19.31 15.51 -1.71
CA VAL A 205 -20.47 16.28 -2.22
C VAL A 205 -20.05 16.94 -3.53
N GLY A 206 -20.79 16.69 -4.62
CA GLY A 206 -20.53 17.27 -5.93
C GLY A 206 -21.80 17.77 -6.58
N GLU A 207 -21.87 19.06 -6.91
CA GLU A 207 -23.00 19.60 -7.66
C GLU A 207 -22.99 19.11 -9.12
N ARG A 208 -24.15 18.65 -9.61
CA ARG A 208 -24.44 18.50 -11.04
C ARG A 208 -25.68 19.30 -11.38
N LYS A 209 -25.73 19.87 -12.58
CA LYS A 209 -26.98 20.37 -13.17
C LYS A 209 -27.71 19.21 -13.84
N SER A 210 -29.03 19.13 -13.65
CA SER A 210 -29.86 18.28 -14.51
C SER A 210 -29.80 18.79 -15.95
N ALA A 211 -29.85 17.87 -16.93
CA ALA A 211 -30.01 18.19 -18.34
C ALA A 211 -31.49 18.38 -18.73
N ILE A 212 -32.44 17.99 -17.86
CA ILE A 212 -33.88 18.02 -18.10
C ILE A 212 -34.58 18.62 -16.88
N GLY A 213 -35.31 19.72 -17.08
CA GLY A 213 -35.94 20.50 -16.00
C GLY A 213 -34.95 21.43 -15.29
N GLY A 214 -35.30 22.71 -15.16
CA GLY A 214 -34.43 23.77 -14.62
C GLY A 214 -34.16 23.74 -13.11
N GLY A 215 -34.36 22.61 -12.44
CA GLY A 215 -34.16 22.45 -11.00
C GLY A 215 -32.70 22.21 -10.63
N LYS A 216 -32.24 22.82 -9.53
CA LYS A 216 -31.01 22.41 -8.85
C LYS A 216 -31.33 21.17 -7.99
N GLN A 217 -30.91 19.98 -8.43
CA GLN A 217 -30.84 18.81 -7.56
C GLN A 217 -29.39 18.55 -7.16
N ARG A 218 -29.13 18.39 -5.85
CA ARG A 218 -27.82 17.96 -5.36
C ARG A 218 -27.64 16.49 -5.73
N ALA A 219 -26.76 16.22 -6.69
CA ALA A 219 -26.34 14.86 -7.06
C ALA A 219 -25.35 14.30 -6.02
N ALA A 220 -25.82 14.17 -4.78
CA ALA A 220 -25.10 13.44 -3.74
C ALA A 220 -25.04 11.95 -4.16
N GLN A 221 -23.91 11.53 -4.70
CA GLN A 221 -23.60 10.10 -4.75
C GLN A 221 -23.39 9.65 -3.31
N PHE A 222 -24.36 8.93 -2.76
CA PHE A 222 -24.28 8.35 -1.41
C PHE A 222 -23.13 7.34 -1.35
N ARG A 223 -21.94 7.81 -0.98
CA ARG A 223 -20.85 6.97 -0.47
C ARG A 223 -21.01 6.74 1.04
N HIS A 224 -22.26 6.61 1.49
CA HIS A 224 -22.64 6.36 2.89
C HIS A 224 -24.10 5.85 3.06
N ASP A 225 -24.68 5.28 2.01
CA ASP A 225 -25.52 4.09 2.14
C ASP A 225 -24.56 2.96 1.72
N ALA A 226 -24.48 1.75 2.29
CA ALA A 226 -25.47 0.89 2.93
C ALA A 226 -25.83 1.24 4.37
N THR A 227 -27.12 1.18 4.67
CA THR A 227 -27.82 1.13 5.97
C THR A 227 -27.55 2.29 6.95
N THR A 228 -26.50 3.06 6.69
CA THR A 228 -25.91 4.06 7.56
C THR A 228 -26.52 5.44 7.33
N LEU A 229 -27.81 5.55 7.67
CA LEU A 229 -28.30 6.84 8.18
C LEU A 229 -27.33 7.31 9.31
N PRO A 230 -26.85 8.57 9.31
CA PRO A 230 -25.97 9.06 10.37
C PRO A 230 -26.59 8.82 11.76
N GLY A 231 -25.93 7.96 12.53
CA GLY A 231 -26.54 7.25 13.66
C GLY A 231 -26.21 5.75 13.74
N PHE A 232 -25.56 5.18 12.72
CA PHE A 232 -25.07 3.78 12.68
C PHE A 232 -23.54 3.61 12.64
N SER A 233 -22.76 4.67 12.39
CA SER A 233 -21.30 4.64 12.61
C SER A 233 -21.03 4.58 14.11
N GLY A 234 -20.21 3.64 14.57
CA GLY A 234 -20.01 3.36 15.99
C GLY A 234 -21.05 2.42 16.61
N ALA A 235 -21.93 1.78 15.81
CA ALA A 235 -22.90 0.81 16.33
C ALA A 235 -22.22 -0.46 16.86
N PRO A 236 -22.75 -1.09 17.95
CA PRO A 236 -22.26 -2.38 18.42
C PRO A 236 -22.55 -3.50 17.41
N VAL A 237 -21.58 -4.39 17.25
CA VAL A 237 -21.70 -5.66 16.51
C VAL A 237 -21.92 -6.77 17.53
N PHE A 238 -23.15 -7.26 17.64
CA PHE A 238 -23.55 -8.31 18.56
C PHE A 238 -23.32 -9.71 17.99
N ASP A 239 -23.01 -10.66 18.87
CA ASP A 239 -23.28 -12.09 18.69
C ASP A 239 -24.74 -12.40 19.09
N PRO A 240 -25.61 -12.89 18.18
CA PRO A 240 -27.00 -13.25 18.49
C PRO A 240 -27.18 -14.50 19.37
N GLU A 241 -26.14 -15.30 19.62
CA GLU A 241 -26.23 -16.46 20.52
C GLU A 241 -25.99 -16.08 21.99
N THR A 242 -24.92 -15.33 22.29
CA THR A 242 -24.66 -14.85 23.66
C THR A 242 -25.33 -13.52 24.01
N GLY A 243 -25.72 -12.72 23.01
CA GLY A 243 -26.21 -11.36 23.20
C GLY A 243 -25.12 -10.36 23.60
N HIS A 244 -23.85 -10.74 23.53
CA HIS A 244 -22.68 -9.90 23.81
C HIS A 244 -22.19 -9.15 22.57
N VAL A 245 -21.43 -8.07 22.76
CA VAL A 245 -20.82 -7.29 21.68
C VAL A 245 -19.43 -7.83 21.39
N VAL A 246 -19.15 -8.14 20.13
CA VAL A 246 -17.85 -8.67 19.65
C VAL A 246 -17.05 -7.66 18.83
N GLY A 247 -17.64 -6.50 18.51
CA GLY A 247 -16.98 -5.47 17.72
C GLY A 247 -17.78 -4.17 17.53
N LEU A 248 -17.24 -3.29 16.70
CA LEU A 248 -17.75 -1.97 16.37
C LEU A 248 -18.00 -1.85 14.86
N HIS A 249 -19.12 -1.25 14.45
CA HIS A 249 -19.40 -0.94 13.05
C HIS A 249 -18.80 0.42 12.63
N ILE A 250 -18.16 0.51 11.46
CA ILE A 250 -17.48 1.74 11.01
C ILE A 250 -17.86 2.25 9.61
N GLN A 251 -18.35 1.41 8.69
CA GLN A 251 -18.66 1.81 7.31
C GLN A 251 -19.72 0.90 6.66
N GLY A 252 -20.61 1.47 5.83
CA GLY A 252 -21.41 0.73 4.84
C GLY A 252 -21.23 1.23 3.40
N SER A 253 -21.57 0.42 2.39
CA SER A 253 -21.64 0.82 0.97
C SER A 253 -22.72 0.05 0.19
N ALA A 254 -23.66 0.75 -0.45
CA ALA A 254 -24.75 0.21 -1.27
C ALA A 254 -24.79 0.92 -2.62
N GLU A 255 -24.79 0.17 -3.72
CA GLU A 255 -24.82 0.74 -5.07
C GLU A 255 -26.21 0.60 -5.72
N GLY A 256 -26.98 1.70 -5.69
CA GLY A 256 -28.21 1.82 -6.47
C GLY A 256 -27.91 1.84 -7.97
N LEU A 257 -28.16 0.72 -8.66
CA LEU A 257 -27.88 0.51 -10.08
C LEU A 257 -28.88 1.21 -11.02
N GLU A 258 -28.81 2.55 -11.10
CA GLU A 258 -29.41 3.31 -12.20
C GLU A 258 -28.32 3.99 -13.07
N HIS A 259 -28.55 3.98 -14.38
CA HIS A 259 -27.71 4.58 -15.44
C HIS A 259 -26.40 3.86 -15.86
N SER A 260 -26.20 2.57 -15.54
CA SER A 260 -25.25 1.72 -16.29
C SER A 260 -25.85 1.34 -17.66
N VAL A 261 -25.41 2.00 -18.73
CA VAL A 261 -26.00 1.82 -20.08
C VAL A 261 -25.57 0.49 -20.72
N GLY A 262 -26.55 -0.32 -21.14
CA GLY A 262 -26.38 -1.17 -22.34
C GLY A 262 -26.26 -2.69 -22.17
N ILE A 263 -26.50 -3.29 -21.01
CA ILE A 263 -26.61 -4.75 -20.86
C ILE A 263 -28.00 -5.12 -20.35
N VAL A 264 -28.74 -5.91 -21.14
CA VAL A 264 -30.10 -6.35 -20.82
C VAL A 264 -30.06 -7.70 -20.11
N GLY A 265 -30.57 -7.75 -18.88
CA GLY A 265 -31.01 -9.01 -18.24
C GLY A 265 -30.05 -9.67 -17.25
N LEU A 266 -29.87 -9.03 -16.08
CA LEU A 266 -29.68 -9.74 -14.80
C LEU A 266 -30.56 -9.06 -13.73
N ARG A 267 -30.74 -9.71 -12.57
CA ARG A 267 -31.82 -9.38 -11.61
C ARG A 267 -31.32 -8.64 -10.36
N ASN A 268 -32.29 -8.08 -9.62
CA ASN A 268 -32.29 -7.77 -8.18
C ASN A 268 -31.37 -6.61 -7.68
N PRO A 269 -31.93 -5.44 -7.33
CA PRO A 269 -31.16 -4.27 -6.87
C PRO A 269 -30.74 -4.31 -5.38
N VAL A 270 -30.63 -5.51 -4.78
CA VAL A 270 -30.42 -5.70 -3.33
C VAL A 270 -29.15 -6.51 -3.00
N GLU A 271 -28.41 -6.99 -4.00
CA GLU A 271 -27.38 -8.03 -3.82
C GLU A 271 -25.99 -7.53 -3.40
N ARG A 272 -25.78 -6.24 -3.13
CA ARG A 272 -24.49 -5.67 -2.65
C ARG A 272 -24.65 -4.51 -1.66
N ASP A 273 -24.84 -4.86 -0.39
CA ASP A 273 -24.55 -3.97 0.75
C ASP A 273 -23.26 -4.44 1.43
N TRP A 274 -22.15 -3.75 1.18
CA TRP A 274 -20.91 -3.97 1.91
C TRP A 274 -21.02 -3.34 3.30
N ASN A 275 -20.56 -4.03 4.36
CA ASN A 275 -20.37 -3.41 5.67
C ASN A 275 -18.96 -3.74 6.21
N ASP A 276 -18.38 -2.82 6.98
CA ASP A 276 -17.02 -2.87 7.49
C ASP A 276 -17.02 -2.48 8.98
N GLY A 277 -16.30 -3.24 9.80
CA GLY A 277 -16.26 -3.12 11.26
C GLY A 277 -14.87 -3.34 11.87
N LEU A 278 -14.82 -3.41 13.20
CA LEU A 278 -13.64 -3.65 14.02
C LEU A 278 -13.95 -4.70 15.08
N ARG A 279 -13.32 -5.86 15.02
CA ARG A 279 -13.45 -6.89 16.06
C ARG A 279 -12.64 -6.52 17.31
N ALA A 280 -13.28 -6.49 18.47
CA ALA A 280 -12.68 -6.03 19.73
C ALA A 280 -11.39 -6.77 20.09
N SER A 281 -11.39 -8.10 19.93
CA SER A 281 -10.22 -8.93 20.20
C SER A 281 -9.05 -8.74 19.23
N GLY A 282 -9.29 -8.24 18.02
CA GLY A 282 -8.22 -7.89 17.09
C GLY A 282 -7.45 -6.64 17.52
N MET A 283 -8.10 -5.73 18.24
CA MET A 283 -7.52 -4.44 18.66
C MET A 283 -6.66 -4.60 19.93
N VAL A 284 -7.19 -5.23 20.99
CA VAL A 284 -6.46 -5.40 22.27
C VAL A 284 -5.19 -6.23 22.14
N GLN A 285 -5.15 -7.21 21.23
CA GLN A 285 -3.98 -8.07 21.02
C GLN A 285 -2.74 -7.33 20.47
N GLN A 286 -2.92 -6.10 19.99
CA GLN A 286 -1.85 -5.29 19.38
C GLN A 286 -1.47 -4.07 20.22
N GLN A 287 -2.23 -3.76 21.28
CA GLN A 287 -2.11 -2.52 22.07
C GLN A 287 -2.48 -2.80 23.54
N THR A 288 -1.49 -2.95 24.42
CA THR A 288 -1.72 -3.26 25.86
C THR A 288 -2.51 -2.17 26.58
N TRP A 289 -2.14 -0.90 26.38
CA TRP A 289 -2.88 0.24 26.91
C TRP A 289 -4.36 0.28 26.48
N LEU A 290 -4.69 -0.29 25.31
CA LEU A 290 -6.08 -0.35 24.83
C LEU A 290 -6.86 -1.48 25.50
N ALA A 291 -6.19 -2.59 25.87
CA ALA A 291 -6.80 -3.58 26.75
C ALA A 291 -7.17 -2.95 28.09
N GLU A 292 -6.22 -2.24 28.71
CA GLU A 292 -6.37 -1.55 30.00
C GLU A 292 -7.47 -0.47 29.97
N ILE A 293 -7.60 0.28 28.87
CA ILE A 293 -8.69 1.25 28.69
C ILE A 293 -10.06 0.57 28.50
N LEU A 294 -10.11 -0.60 27.86
CA LEU A 294 -11.36 -1.32 27.63
C LEU A 294 -11.80 -2.16 28.86
N ASP A 295 -10.87 -2.70 29.65
CA ASP A 295 -11.17 -3.49 30.85
C ASP A 295 -11.43 -2.65 32.11
N GLY A 296 -11.11 -1.34 32.07
CA GLY A 296 -11.36 -0.39 33.14
C GLY A 296 -10.13 -0.03 33.96
N THR A 297 -9.02 -0.77 33.85
CA THR A 297 -7.82 -0.59 34.68
C THR A 297 -6.97 0.64 34.31
N GLY A 298 -7.00 1.05 33.04
CA GLY A 298 -6.31 2.23 32.52
C GLY A 298 -7.24 3.39 32.14
N ASP A 299 -6.72 4.61 32.09
CA ASP A 299 -7.45 5.82 31.67
C ASP A 299 -6.69 6.68 30.64
N ARG A 300 -5.55 6.18 30.14
CA ARG A 300 -4.67 6.85 29.16
C ARG A 300 -3.99 5.84 28.23
N PRO A 301 -3.79 6.20 26.95
CA PRO A 301 -2.92 5.46 26.03
C PRO A 301 -1.45 5.83 26.24
N ASP A 302 -0.51 5.06 25.66
CA ASP A 302 0.91 5.42 25.61
C ASP A 302 1.12 6.78 24.92
N ASP A 303 2.09 7.57 25.39
CA ASP A 303 2.35 8.95 24.92
C ASP A 303 2.59 9.07 23.40
N ASP A 304 3.26 8.06 22.82
CA ASP A 304 3.60 7.97 21.39
C ASP A 304 2.61 7.11 20.56
N ALA A 305 1.52 6.59 21.15
CA ALA A 305 0.58 5.70 20.45
C ALA A 305 -0.14 6.46 19.31
N ALA A 306 0.21 6.20 18.05
CA ALA A 306 -0.36 6.89 16.90
C ALA A 306 -1.88 6.69 16.77
N THR A 307 -2.62 7.74 16.43
CA THR A 307 -4.04 7.60 16.02
C THR A 307 -4.15 7.37 14.51
N ILE A 308 -5.20 6.66 14.08
CA ILE A 308 -5.48 6.40 12.66
C ILE A 308 -6.97 6.68 12.40
N PHE A 309 -7.25 7.79 11.71
CA PHE A 309 -8.58 8.10 11.20
C PHE A 309 -8.90 7.26 9.95
N TRP A 310 -10.15 6.81 9.82
CA TRP A 310 -10.68 6.20 8.61
C TRP A 310 -10.85 7.22 7.46
N THR A 311 -10.63 6.76 6.22
CA THR A 311 -10.56 7.60 5.01
C THR A 311 -11.52 7.21 3.87
N GLY A 312 -12.43 6.25 4.09
CA GLY A 312 -13.67 6.04 3.32
C GLY A 312 -13.62 6.09 1.78
N GLY A 313 -12.54 5.62 1.15
CA GLY A 313 -12.28 5.82 -0.28
C GLY A 313 -12.62 4.67 -1.24
N LEU A 314 -12.83 3.45 -0.74
CA LEU A 314 -12.88 2.23 -1.55
C LEU A 314 -14.07 1.32 -1.18
N ALA A 315 -14.95 1.08 -2.15
CA ALA A 315 -15.73 -0.15 -2.20
C ALA A 315 -14.83 -1.29 -2.73
N PRO A 316 -14.88 -2.52 -2.18
CA PRO A 316 -14.09 -3.63 -2.69
C PRO A 316 -14.57 -4.13 -4.06
N GLY A 317 -13.74 -4.93 -4.74
CA GLY A 317 -14.15 -5.72 -5.90
C GLY A 317 -14.73 -7.09 -5.51
N PRO A 318 -15.57 -7.72 -6.35
CA PRO A 318 -16.16 -9.01 -6.03
C PRO A 318 -15.10 -10.13 -5.92
N ARG A 319 -15.27 -11.02 -4.94
CA ARG A 319 -14.50 -12.26 -4.77
C ARG A 319 -15.44 -13.44 -4.62
N GLU A 320 -15.09 -14.59 -5.21
CA GLU A 320 -15.79 -15.85 -4.95
C GLU A 320 -15.36 -16.52 -3.63
N PRO A 321 -16.23 -17.34 -2.98
CA PRO A 321 -16.42 -17.23 -1.53
C PRO A 321 -16.58 -18.58 -0.76
N ILE A 322 -17.18 -18.53 0.46
CA ILE A 322 -16.68 -19.22 1.68
C ILE A 322 -17.74 -19.16 2.89
N GLU A 323 -18.00 -20.00 3.96
CA GLU A 323 -17.52 -21.19 4.78
C GLU A 323 -18.45 -22.43 4.99
N ALA A 324 -17.84 -23.64 4.96
CA ALA A 324 -18.03 -24.83 5.80
C ALA A 324 -17.39 -26.09 5.14
N LEU A 325 -16.36 -26.75 5.71
CA LEU A 325 -16.43 -27.71 6.84
C LEU A 325 -17.14 -29.05 6.46
N PRO A 326 -16.74 -30.23 7.00
CA PRO A 326 -16.60 -30.43 8.44
C PRO A 326 -15.47 -31.34 8.98
N LEU A 327 -15.48 -31.43 10.32
CA LEU A 327 -14.67 -32.22 11.25
C LEU A 327 -15.11 -33.73 11.30
N PRO A 328 -14.47 -34.62 12.10
CA PRO A 328 -13.95 -35.87 11.52
C PRO A 328 -14.63 -37.21 11.91
N ILE A 329 -14.08 -38.27 11.29
CA ILE A 329 -14.20 -39.72 11.57
C ILE A 329 -15.41 -40.44 10.96
N LEU A 330 -15.14 -41.09 9.82
CA LEU A 330 -15.38 -42.54 9.68
C LEU A 330 -14.28 -43.15 8.78
N LEU A 331 -13.88 -44.39 9.09
CA LEU A 331 -12.98 -45.22 8.28
C LEU A 331 -13.80 -46.19 7.40
N ALA A 332 -13.14 -46.79 6.40
CA ALA A 332 -13.70 -47.55 5.26
C ALA A 332 -14.21 -46.64 4.11
N ASP A 333 -13.41 -46.21 3.13
CA ASP A 333 -12.49 -46.91 2.20
C ASP A 333 -13.18 -47.50 0.96
N THR A 334 -12.88 -46.88 -0.19
CA THR A 334 -12.99 -47.48 -1.54
C THR A 334 -11.88 -46.99 -2.48
N GLY A 335 -10.60 -47.12 -2.09
CA GLY A 335 -9.44 -47.12 -3.01
C GLY A 335 -9.11 -45.80 -3.77
N ALA A 336 -7.85 -45.46 -4.01
CA ALA A 336 -6.67 -46.30 -4.05
C ALA A 336 -5.57 -45.88 -3.04
N SER A 337 -4.96 -46.90 -2.42
CA SER A 337 -3.62 -46.88 -1.82
C SER A 337 -3.21 -45.65 -1.00
N ARG A 338 -3.59 -45.63 0.28
CA ARG A 338 -2.77 -44.98 1.31
C ARG A 338 -1.43 -45.72 1.44
N GLY A 339 -0.32 -45.04 1.16
CA GLY A 339 0.97 -45.32 1.81
C GLY A 339 1.11 -44.46 3.09
N PRO A 340 1.79 -44.92 4.15
CA PRO A 340 1.95 -44.13 5.37
C PRO A 340 3.07 -43.08 5.22
N GLY A 341 2.72 -41.80 5.30
CA GLY A 341 3.65 -40.67 5.33
C GLY A 341 3.37 -39.62 4.26
N GLY A 342 3.17 -38.36 4.67
CA GLY A 342 2.94 -37.24 3.75
C GLY A 342 2.98 -35.89 4.48
N THR A 343 3.84 -34.99 4.02
CA THR A 343 4.04 -33.65 4.57
C THR A 343 3.00 -32.64 4.07
N GLY A 344 2.83 -31.54 4.81
CA GLY A 344 1.99 -30.41 4.41
C GLY A 344 2.53 -29.67 3.17
N THR A 345 1.76 -28.71 2.65
CA THR A 345 2.08 -27.97 1.42
C THR A 345 3.43 -27.25 1.51
N GLU A 346 4.24 -27.38 0.45
CA GLU A 346 5.65 -26.93 0.41
C GLU A 346 5.94 -25.88 -0.68
N GLY A 347 4.90 -25.35 -1.34
CA GLY A 347 5.04 -24.42 -2.46
C GLY A 347 4.63 -22.98 -2.13
N GLY A 348 5.13 -22.02 -2.91
CA GLY A 348 4.82 -20.59 -2.74
C GLY A 348 5.58 -19.64 -3.69
N VAL A 349 5.98 -20.10 -4.88
CA VAL A 349 6.82 -19.32 -5.81
C VAL A 349 6.31 -19.45 -7.25
N VAL A 350 6.24 -18.33 -7.95
CA VAL A 350 5.89 -18.24 -9.38
C VAL A 350 7.18 -18.18 -10.25
N PRO A 351 7.14 -18.58 -11.54
CA PRO A 351 8.32 -18.54 -12.40
C PRO A 351 8.75 -17.10 -12.72
N ASP A 352 10.04 -16.87 -12.95
CA ASP A 352 10.51 -15.57 -13.44
C ASP A 352 10.04 -15.33 -14.89
N ARG A 353 9.04 -14.44 -15.07
CA ARG A 353 8.57 -13.98 -16.39
C ARG A 353 9.78 -13.51 -17.25
N PRO A 354 9.89 -13.84 -18.55
CA PRO A 354 11.10 -13.51 -19.33
C PRO A 354 11.40 -12.01 -19.44
N ASP A 355 12.59 -11.59 -18.98
CA ASP A 355 13.08 -10.21 -19.09
C ASP A 355 14.37 -10.18 -19.95
N LYS A 356 14.36 -9.42 -21.05
CA LYS A 356 15.52 -9.26 -21.94
C LYS A 356 16.69 -8.50 -21.29
N ARG A 357 16.47 -7.88 -20.13
CA ARG A 357 17.48 -7.17 -19.32
C ARG A 357 18.24 -8.10 -18.36
N ASP A 358 17.81 -9.37 -18.21
CA ASP A 358 18.48 -10.36 -17.38
C ASP A 358 19.95 -10.55 -17.84
N ARG A 359 20.91 -10.15 -16.99
CA ARG A 359 22.33 -10.33 -17.26
C ARG A 359 22.70 -11.79 -16.96
N PHE A 360 23.04 -12.57 -17.99
CA PHE A 360 23.44 -13.96 -17.81
C PHE A 360 24.84 -14.07 -17.17
N TYR A 361 24.99 -15.03 -16.25
CA TYR A 361 26.29 -15.47 -15.76
C TYR A 361 27.13 -16.05 -16.89
N ARG A 362 28.42 -15.77 -16.87
CA ARG A 362 29.42 -16.29 -17.80
C ARG A 362 30.49 -16.99 -16.96
N PRO A 363 30.66 -18.32 -17.09
CA PRO A 363 31.68 -19.06 -16.36
C PRO A 363 33.09 -18.48 -16.52
N GLY A 364 33.86 -18.50 -15.43
CA GLY A 364 35.30 -18.33 -15.50
C GLY A 364 35.99 -19.53 -16.15
N LEU A 365 37.27 -19.37 -16.50
CA LEU A 365 38.13 -20.45 -17.03
C LEU A 365 38.86 -21.22 -15.91
N THR A 366 38.57 -20.94 -14.64
CA THR A 366 39.18 -21.59 -13.48
C THR A 366 38.72 -23.04 -13.35
N PRO A 367 39.62 -24.03 -13.28
CA PRO A 367 39.21 -25.42 -13.03
C PRO A 367 38.49 -25.57 -11.69
N VAL A 368 37.27 -26.14 -11.72
CA VAL A 368 36.46 -26.42 -10.53
C VAL A 368 36.65 -27.86 -10.04
N PRO A 369 36.54 -28.14 -8.73
CA PRO A 369 36.72 -29.49 -8.21
C PRO A 369 35.57 -30.41 -8.63
N GLN A 370 35.83 -31.69 -8.89
CA GLN A 370 34.80 -32.68 -9.25
C GLN A 370 33.69 -32.89 -8.19
N ARG A 371 33.91 -32.40 -6.96
CA ARG A 371 32.98 -32.44 -5.84
C ARG A 371 33.21 -31.24 -4.94
N LEU A 372 32.17 -30.50 -4.63
CA LEU A 372 32.17 -29.36 -3.73
C LEU A 372 31.15 -29.62 -2.62
N ILE A 373 31.62 -29.85 -1.39
CA ILE A 373 30.77 -30.06 -0.21
C ILE A 373 30.62 -28.72 0.52
N PRO A 374 29.39 -28.26 0.84
CA PRO A 374 29.19 -27.01 1.55
C PRO A 374 29.79 -27.05 2.96
N SER A 375 30.21 -25.89 3.47
CA SER A 375 30.49 -25.68 4.89
C SER A 375 29.19 -25.81 5.72
N PRO A 376 29.26 -26.16 7.02
CA PRO A 376 28.09 -26.01 7.88
C PRO A 376 27.76 -24.51 8.01
N GLY A 377 26.48 -24.18 8.08
CA GLY A 377 25.98 -22.81 8.15
C GLY A 377 24.56 -22.76 8.72
N ALA A 378 24.02 -21.55 8.88
CA ALA A 378 22.68 -21.36 9.41
C ALA A 378 21.60 -21.90 8.47
N ILE A 379 20.62 -22.61 9.04
CA ILE A 379 19.43 -23.12 8.35
C ILE A 379 18.23 -22.36 8.91
N GLY A 380 17.40 -21.79 8.03
CA GLY A 380 16.12 -21.18 8.41
C GLY A 380 14.97 -22.19 8.42
N ASP A 381 13.85 -21.81 9.01
CA ASP A 381 12.59 -22.55 8.91
C ASP A 381 11.45 -21.59 8.52
N GLN A 382 10.78 -21.88 7.40
CA GLN A 382 9.67 -21.06 6.90
C GLN A 382 8.32 -21.39 7.55
N GLY A 383 8.20 -22.50 8.28
CA GLY A 383 6.92 -22.97 8.78
C GLY A 383 5.93 -23.23 7.64
N ALA A 384 4.70 -22.75 7.75
CA ALA A 384 3.64 -23.00 6.76
C ALA A 384 3.55 -21.98 5.61
N GLU A 385 4.41 -20.96 5.56
CA GLU A 385 4.29 -19.85 4.59
C GLU A 385 5.04 -20.08 3.27
N GLY A 386 4.58 -19.41 2.21
CA GLY A 386 5.22 -19.35 0.89
C GLY A 386 6.50 -18.51 0.80
N SER A 387 7.13 -18.10 1.91
CA SER A 387 8.30 -17.20 1.92
C SER A 387 9.63 -17.86 1.51
N CYS A 388 9.62 -19.00 0.82
CA CYS A 388 10.81 -19.79 0.54
C CYS A 388 11.86 -19.08 -0.34
N ALA A 389 11.44 -18.25 -1.31
CA ALA A 389 12.39 -17.46 -2.10
C ALA A 389 13.15 -16.41 -1.26
N ALA A 390 12.51 -15.86 -0.21
CA ALA A 390 13.16 -14.98 0.75
C ALA A 390 14.18 -15.72 1.63
N PHE A 391 13.83 -16.93 2.11
CA PHE A 391 14.77 -17.79 2.83
C PHE A 391 15.96 -18.22 1.96
N ALA A 392 15.70 -18.59 0.71
CA ALA A 392 16.75 -19.00 -0.23
C ALA A 392 17.73 -17.85 -0.50
N LEU A 393 17.23 -16.63 -0.69
CA LEU A 393 18.09 -15.44 -0.81
C LEU A 393 18.86 -15.16 0.50
N ALA A 394 18.22 -15.27 1.67
CA ALA A 394 18.88 -15.07 2.96
C ALA A 394 20.02 -16.08 3.22
N ALA A 395 19.83 -17.37 2.88
CA ALA A 395 20.87 -18.39 2.96
C ALA A 395 22.03 -18.12 1.99
N ALA A 396 21.74 -17.66 0.76
CA ALA A 396 22.80 -17.25 -0.17
C ALA A 396 23.55 -15.99 0.31
N ILE A 397 22.88 -15.06 0.99
CA ILE A 397 23.50 -13.89 1.65
C ILE A 397 24.42 -14.35 2.78
N GLU A 398 23.97 -15.27 3.65
CA GLU A 398 24.78 -15.86 4.73
C GLU A 398 26.07 -16.49 4.17
N ILE A 399 25.99 -17.20 3.05
CA ILE A 399 27.16 -17.78 2.35
C ILE A 399 28.10 -16.70 1.78
N GLN A 400 27.59 -15.55 1.32
CA GLN A 400 28.45 -14.41 0.96
C GLN A 400 29.06 -13.71 2.19
N LEU A 401 28.34 -13.65 3.32
CA LEU A 401 28.84 -13.06 4.56
C LEU A 401 29.97 -13.92 5.17
N ALA A 402 29.84 -15.25 5.13
CA ALA A 402 30.87 -16.20 5.53
C ALA A 402 32.19 -16.06 4.74
N ARG A 403 32.17 -15.42 3.56
CA ARG A 403 33.37 -15.08 2.77
C ARG A 403 34.05 -13.76 3.19
N ARG A 404 33.47 -12.98 4.11
CA ARG A 404 34.05 -11.73 4.65
C ARG A 404 34.98 -12.02 5.83
N ARG A 405 36.18 -11.42 5.84
CA ARG A 405 37.14 -11.54 6.96
C ARG A 405 36.53 -11.03 8.27
N GLY A 406 36.74 -11.77 9.36
CA GLY A 406 36.26 -11.40 10.70
C GLY A 406 34.76 -11.60 10.94
N TYR A 407 34.00 -12.05 9.93
CA TYR A 407 32.59 -12.40 10.11
C TYR A 407 32.41 -13.57 11.07
N ARG A 408 31.35 -13.50 11.88
CA ARG A 408 30.86 -14.61 12.72
C ARG A 408 29.35 -14.70 12.53
N PRO A 409 28.80 -15.87 12.15
CA PRO A 409 27.34 -16.05 12.08
C PRO A 409 26.73 -15.96 13.49
N PRO A 410 25.43 -15.64 13.61
CA PRO A 410 24.71 -15.70 14.88
C PRO A 410 24.64 -17.16 15.40
N PRO A 411 24.43 -17.38 16.71
CA PRO A 411 24.35 -18.72 17.28
C PRO A 411 23.18 -19.56 16.74
N GLN A 412 22.11 -18.90 16.30
CA GLN A 412 20.89 -19.47 15.74
C GLN A 412 20.31 -18.51 14.70
N GLY A 413 19.56 -19.03 13.71
CA GLY A 413 18.91 -18.23 12.67
C GLY A 413 19.86 -17.67 11.61
N LEU A 414 19.30 -16.94 10.64
CA LEU A 414 20.01 -16.29 9.54
C LEU A 414 20.34 -14.83 9.91
N THR A 415 21.40 -14.25 9.34
CA THR A 415 21.76 -12.86 9.65
C THR A 415 20.89 -11.82 8.94
N ALA A 416 20.43 -12.14 7.72
CA ALA A 416 19.62 -11.25 6.89
C ALA A 416 18.13 -11.42 7.20
N SER A 417 17.43 -10.32 7.49
CA SER A 417 15.99 -10.32 7.79
C SER A 417 15.17 -10.95 6.68
N VAL A 418 14.65 -12.16 6.91
CA VAL A 418 13.85 -12.88 5.91
C VAL A 418 12.52 -12.17 5.68
N ARG A 419 11.90 -11.63 6.75
CA ARG A 419 10.68 -10.82 6.65
C ARG A 419 10.90 -9.56 5.81
N MET A 420 12.05 -8.89 5.93
CA MET A 420 12.35 -7.74 5.05
C MET A 420 12.52 -8.18 3.59
N LEU A 421 13.14 -9.33 3.32
CA LEU A 421 13.30 -9.81 1.94
C LEU A 421 11.96 -10.17 1.28
N ASP A 422 11.06 -10.89 1.96
CA ASP A 422 9.71 -11.21 1.46
C ASP A 422 8.89 -9.92 1.21
N ARG A 423 8.91 -8.98 2.17
CA ARG A 423 8.10 -7.76 2.08
C ARG A 423 8.64 -6.77 1.04
N MET A 424 9.96 -6.76 0.79
CA MET A 424 10.54 -6.01 -0.31
C MET A 424 10.40 -6.71 -1.67
N ALA A 425 10.27 -8.05 -1.71
CA ALA A 425 9.98 -8.78 -2.94
C ALA A 425 8.64 -8.34 -3.55
N ARG A 426 7.59 -8.27 -2.72
CA ARG A 426 6.21 -7.92 -3.12
C ARG A 426 6.10 -6.52 -3.75
N ARG A 427 7.02 -5.60 -3.45
CA ARG A 427 7.13 -4.27 -4.10
C ARG A 427 7.78 -4.29 -5.49
N HIS A 428 8.32 -5.43 -5.90
CA HIS A 428 9.09 -5.62 -7.12
C HIS A 428 8.68 -6.87 -7.91
N ASP A 429 7.56 -7.50 -7.57
CA ASP A 429 6.97 -8.53 -8.42
C ASP A 429 6.47 -7.91 -9.72
N GLU A 430 6.78 -8.58 -10.82
CA GLU A 430 6.54 -8.04 -12.13
C GLU A 430 5.12 -8.43 -12.55
N TRP A 431 4.26 -7.39 -12.54
CA TRP A 431 2.81 -7.38 -12.81
C TRP A 431 1.94 -7.83 -11.63
N LEU A 432 0.91 -7.03 -11.30
CA LEU A 432 -0.09 -7.38 -10.29
C LEU A 432 -1.05 -8.44 -10.84
N ASP A 433 -0.69 -9.70 -10.69
CA ASP A 433 -1.65 -10.80 -10.63
C ASP A 433 -2.14 -10.88 -9.16
N ASP A 434 -3.45 -10.80 -8.90
CA ASP A 434 -4.03 -10.76 -7.53
C ASP A 434 -4.00 -12.12 -6.77
N THR A 435 -2.93 -12.90 -6.94
CA THR A 435 -2.71 -14.17 -6.21
C THR A 435 -1.98 -13.91 -4.88
N PRO A 436 -2.56 -14.25 -3.70
CA PRO A 436 -1.93 -13.96 -2.40
C PRO A 436 -0.59 -14.69 -2.14
N ASP A 437 -0.48 -15.92 -2.65
CA ASP A 437 0.47 -16.93 -2.17
C ASP A 437 1.61 -17.22 -3.16
N GLY A 438 2.34 -16.18 -3.55
CA GLY A 438 3.70 -16.37 -4.05
C GLY A 438 4.43 -15.09 -4.43
N THR A 439 5.73 -15.22 -4.61
CA THR A 439 6.60 -14.17 -5.18
C THR A 439 7.62 -14.77 -6.14
N SER A 440 8.02 -14.06 -7.20
CA SER A 440 9.05 -14.54 -8.14
C SER A 440 10.45 -14.44 -7.54
N LEU A 441 11.38 -15.30 -7.97
CA LEU A 441 12.76 -15.25 -7.45
C LEU A 441 13.46 -13.94 -7.87
N ARG A 442 13.19 -13.45 -9.08
CA ARG A 442 13.66 -12.14 -9.53
C ARG A 442 13.07 -11.01 -8.68
N ALA A 443 11.83 -11.09 -8.20
CA ALA A 443 11.24 -10.08 -7.32
C ALA A 443 11.98 -9.95 -5.99
N VAL A 444 12.29 -11.07 -5.31
CA VAL A 444 13.09 -11.04 -4.07
C VAL A 444 14.49 -10.44 -4.32
N ILE A 445 15.13 -10.83 -5.43
CA ILE A 445 16.45 -10.31 -5.81
C ILE A 445 16.37 -8.80 -6.14
N LYS A 446 15.32 -8.33 -6.81
CA LYS A 446 15.06 -6.89 -7.07
C LYS A 446 14.77 -6.13 -5.78
N GLY A 447 13.95 -6.67 -4.88
CA GLY A 447 13.71 -6.11 -3.54
C GLY A 447 15.00 -5.88 -2.75
N PHE A 448 15.88 -6.89 -2.74
CA PHE A 448 17.21 -6.80 -2.14
C PHE A 448 18.15 -5.83 -2.89
N HIS A 449 18.07 -5.77 -4.22
CA HIS A 449 18.86 -4.83 -5.03
C HIS A 449 18.55 -3.37 -4.69
N HIS A 450 17.27 -3.02 -4.61
CA HIS A 450 16.83 -1.65 -4.44
C HIS A 450 16.92 -1.16 -2.99
N ASN A 451 16.81 -2.06 -2.00
CA ASN A 451 16.62 -1.72 -0.58
C ASN A 451 17.67 -2.29 0.38
N GLY A 452 18.55 -3.21 -0.04
CA GLY A 452 19.40 -3.97 0.87
C GLY A 452 18.59 -4.87 1.82
N VAL A 453 19.21 -5.33 2.91
CA VAL A 453 18.52 -6.08 3.96
C VAL A 453 19.08 -5.76 5.35
N CYS A 454 18.19 -5.50 6.31
CA CYS A 454 18.58 -5.27 7.69
C CYS A 454 18.90 -6.60 8.43
N PRO A 455 19.54 -6.55 9.60
CA PRO A 455 19.73 -7.74 10.43
C PRO A 455 18.39 -8.36 10.86
N GLU A 456 18.30 -9.69 10.89
CA GLU A 456 17.16 -10.45 11.41
C GLU A 456 16.72 -9.96 12.79
N SER A 457 17.66 -9.63 13.69
CA SER A 457 17.38 -9.09 15.02
C SER A 457 16.64 -7.74 15.07
N LEU A 458 16.58 -6.99 13.96
CA LEU A 458 15.82 -5.74 13.85
C LEU A 458 14.43 -5.96 13.24
N CYS A 459 14.22 -7.09 12.57
CA CYS A 459 13.03 -7.39 11.81
C CYS A 459 12.88 -8.91 11.67
N ALA A 460 12.59 -9.57 12.80
CA ALA A 460 12.51 -11.02 12.85
C ALA A 460 11.39 -11.56 11.93
N TYR A 461 11.67 -12.69 11.31
CA TYR A 461 10.66 -13.53 10.68
C TYR A 461 9.82 -14.21 11.75
N VAL A 462 8.52 -13.99 11.67
CA VAL A 462 7.51 -14.68 12.47
C VAL A 462 6.46 -15.15 11.47
N PRO A 463 6.26 -16.47 11.29
CA PRO A 463 5.22 -16.99 10.42
C PRO A 463 3.86 -16.35 10.73
N GLN A 464 3.04 -16.17 9.69
CA GLN A 464 1.70 -15.60 9.74
C GLN A 464 1.63 -14.12 10.12
N ARG A 465 2.78 -13.41 10.30
CA ARG A 465 2.83 -11.96 10.54
C ARG A 465 3.20 -11.15 9.29
N PRO A 466 2.23 -10.82 8.40
CA PRO A 466 2.49 -10.04 7.19
C PRO A 466 2.88 -8.57 7.45
N ALA A 467 2.81 -8.11 8.71
CA ALA A 467 3.04 -6.73 9.12
C ALA A 467 4.51 -6.31 8.94
N PHE A 468 4.76 -5.34 8.05
CA PHE A 468 6.06 -4.71 7.88
C PHE A 468 5.91 -3.28 7.34
N PHE A 469 6.68 -2.36 7.89
CA PHE A 469 6.85 -1.01 7.36
C PHE A 469 8.35 -0.66 7.30
N LEU A 470 8.78 -0.06 6.20
CA LEU A 470 10.19 0.25 5.94
C LEU A 470 10.63 1.55 6.64
N THR A 471 10.77 1.50 7.96
CA THR A 471 11.23 2.65 8.75
C THR A 471 12.62 3.14 8.32
N ARG A 472 12.90 4.41 8.56
CA ARG A 472 14.22 5.07 8.49
C ARG A 472 15.30 4.29 9.24
N THR A 473 14.96 3.61 10.33
CA THR A 473 15.89 2.79 11.12
C THR A 473 16.23 1.48 10.41
N ILE A 474 15.23 0.74 9.93
CA ILE A 474 15.40 -0.46 9.10
C ILE A 474 16.18 -0.11 7.83
N ALA A 475 15.79 0.98 7.15
CA ALA A 475 16.42 1.48 5.94
C ALA A 475 17.88 1.97 6.13
N LYS A 476 18.25 2.46 7.33
CA LYS A 476 19.65 2.76 7.67
C LYS A 476 20.45 1.48 7.88
N ALA A 477 19.91 0.54 8.66
CA ALA A 477 20.58 -0.74 8.94
C ALA A 477 20.82 -1.57 7.66
N ALA A 478 19.83 -1.56 6.74
CA ALA A 478 19.86 -2.35 5.51
C ALA A 478 20.97 -1.98 4.52
N ARG A 479 21.62 -0.80 4.65
CA ARG A 479 22.75 -0.38 3.80
C ARG A 479 24.00 -1.25 4.00
N ARG A 480 24.14 -1.86 5.18
CA ARG A 480 25.30 -2.68 5.58
C ARG A 480 25.36 -4.05 4.88
N ILE A 481 24.24 -4.53 4.34
CA ILE A 481 24.14 -5.79 3.60
C ILE A 481 23.35 -5.50 2.33
N THR A 482 24.05 -5.33 1.21
CA THR A 482 23.48 -4.84 -0.05
C THR A 482 24.03 -5.63 -1.25
N LEU A 483 23.23 -5.71 -2.30
CA LEU A 483 23.55 -6.46 -3.52
C LEU A 483 24.51 -5.67 -4.42
N GLY A 484 25.68 -6.26 -4.72
CA GLY A 484 26.66 -5.72 -5.66
C GLY A 484 26.35 -6.14 -7.10
N ALA A 485 26.05 -7.42 -7.32
CA ALA A 485 25.65 -7.96 -8.61
C ALA A 485 24.70 -9.15 -8.45
N TYR A 486 23.84 -9.36 -9.46
CA TYR A 486 23.01 -10.55 -9.62
C TYR A 486 23.02 -10.96 -11.10
N LEU A 487 23.14 -12.27 -11.38
CA LEU A 487 23.26 -12.80 -12.74
C LEU A 487 22.46 -14.10 -12.87
N ARG A 488 21.72 -14.26 -13.97
CA ARG A 488 20.92 -15.46 -14.24
C ARG A 488 21.81 -16.58 -14.77
N VAL A 489 21.74 -17.76 -14.16
CA VAL A 489 22.50 -18.94 -14.57
C VAL A 489 21.66 -19.73 -15.58
N ARG A 490 22.29 -20.35 -16.59
CA ARG A 490 21.60 -21.34 -17.42
C ARG A 490 21.41 -22.62 -16.60
N LEU A 491 20.30 -23.31 -16.81
CA LEU A 491 19.96 -24.53 -16.07
C LEU A 491 20.86 -25.75 -16.43
N THR A 492 21.92 -25.59 -17.22
CA THR A 492 22.82 -26.72 -17.54
C THR A 492 23.59 -27.15 -16.29
N VAL A 493 23.87 -28.45 -16.17
CA VAL A 493 24.58 -28.99 -15.00
C VAL A 493 25.95 -28.33 -14.82
N ASP A 494 26.65 -28.02 -15.91
CA ASP A 494 27.99 -27.45 -15.85
C ASP A 494 27.97 -25.94 -15.61
N ASP A 495 27.06 -25.16 -16.21
CA ASP A 495 26.88 -23.74 -15.85
C ASP A 495 26.58 -23.59 -14.35
N MET A 496 25.71 -24.47 -13.82
CA MET A 496 25.40 -24.54 -12.40
C MET A 496 26.64 -24.91 -11.55
N ARG A 497 27.44 -25.91 -11.93
CA ARG A 497 28.68 -26.29 -11.21
C ARG A 497 29.71 -25.14 -11.16
N MET A 498 29.90 -24.43 -12.27
CA MET A 498 30.80 -23.26 -12.32
C MET A 498 30.26 -22.13 -11.43
N ALA A 499 28.97 -21.83 -11.54
CA ALA A 499 28.29 -20.83 -10.72
C ALA A 499 28.39 -21.14 -9.21
N ILE A 500 28.23 -22.40 -8.80
CA ILE A 500 28.41 -22.84 -7.40
C ILE A 500 29.85 -22.63 -6.93
N ALA A 501 30.87 -22.89 -7.76
CA ALA A 501 32.26 -22.65 -7.37
C ALA A 501 32.56 -21.15 -7.20
N ASP A 502 32.25 -20.34 -8.21
CA ASP A 502 32.50 -18.89 -8.22
C ASP A 502 31.69 -18.17 -7.13
N ALA A 503 30.37 -18.33 -7.13
CA ALA A 503 29.47 -17.64 -6.21
C ALA A 503 29.43 -18.28 -4.82
N GLY A 504 29.66 -19.59 -4.70
CA GLY A 504 29.50 -20.37 -3.47
C GLY A 504 28.07 -20.85 -3.22
N ALA A 505 27.11 -20.31 -3.96
CA ALA A 505 25.69 -20.59 -3.86
C ALA A 505 24.99 -20.18 -5.16
N VAL A 506 24.03 -20.98 -5.63
CA VAL A 506 23.06 -20.59 -6.66
C VAL A 506 21.67 -20.67 -6.05
N ILE A 507 20.92 -19.58 -6.10
CA ILE A 507 19.52 -19.55 -5.65
C ILE A 507 18.68 -20.07 -6.82
N VAL A 508 17.77 -21.01 -6.56
CA VAL A 508 17.00 -21.68 -7.62
C VAL A 508 15.52 -21.76 -7.30
N THR A 509 14.71 -21.90 -8.34
CA THR A 509 13.33 -22.41 -8.26
C THR A 509 13.24 -23.76 -8.98
N ALA A 510 12.44 -24.67 -8.45
CA ALA A 510 12.16 -25.95 -9.10
C ALA A 510 10.73 -26.43 -8.80
N ASP A 511 10.18 -27.23 -9.69
CA ASP A 511 8.92 -27.94 -9.47
C ASP A 511 9.23 -29.17 -8.60
N ILE A 512 8.73 -29.19 -7.37
CA ILE A 512 9.01 -30.22 -6.39
C ILE A 512 7.94 -31.31 -6.39
N HIS A 513 8.28 -32.45 -5.80
CA HIS A 513 7.49 -33.69 -5.86
C HIS A 513 7.63 -34.49 -4.55
N ASP A 514 6.86 -35.57 -4.38
CA ASP A 514 6.81 -36.41 -3.16
C ASP A 514 8.17 -36.79 -2.54
N GLY A 515 9.21 -37.00 -3.37
CA GLY A 515 10.58 -37.27 -2.91
C GLY A 515 11.27 -36.12 -2.14
N TRP A 516 10.73 -34.89 -2.19
CA TRP A 516 11.26 -33.72 -1.46
C TRP A 516 11.01 -33.84 0.06
N GLY A 517 9.80 -34.27 0.45
CA GLY A 517 9.46 -34.61 1.82
C GLY A 517 9.99 -35.99 2.24
N ASN A 518 9.96 -36.96 1.33
CA ASN A 518 10.29 -38.36 1.59
C ASN A 518 11.74 -38.71 1.19
N LEU A 519 12.72 -38.19 1.94
CA LEU A 519 14.15 -38.43 1.71
C LEU A 519 14.58 -39.88 1.98
N ASP A 520 15.61 -40.36 1.29
CA ASP A 520 16.27 -41.63 1.63
C ASP A 520 17.09 -41.55 2.93
N ARG A 521 17.45 -42.71 3.50
CA ARG A 521 18.26 -42.82 4.75
C ARG A 521 19.67 -42.20 4.66
N ARG A 522 20.07 -41.65 3.51
CA ARG A 522 21.36 -40.98 3.28
C ARG A 522 21.17 -39.48 2.99
N GLY A 523 19.95 -38.94 3.08
CA GLY A 523 19.63 -37.54 2.76
C GLY A 523 19.53 -37.26 1.27
N ARG A 524 19.19 -38.24 0.44
CA ARG A 524 19.00 -38.06 -1.02
C ARG A 524 17.53 -37.97 -1.35
N ILE A 525 17.19 -37.15 -2.32
CA ILE A 525 15.84 -37.05 -2.86
C ILE A 525 15.63 -38.20 -3.85
N PRO A 526 14.59 -39.05 -3.67
CA PRO A 526 14.27 -40.11 -4.61
C PRO A 526 13.65 -39.54 -5.89
N PHE A 527 14.26 -39.87 -7.02
CA PHE A 527 13.77 -39.57 -8.36
C PHE A 527 14.17 -40.69 -9.33
N ASP A 528 13.23 -41.14 -10.15
CA ASP A 528 13.41 -42.09 -11.24
C ASP A 528 12.83 -41.47 -12.51
N LEU A 529 13.61 -41.47 -13.60
CA LEU A 529 13.19 -40.90 -14.88
C LEU A 529 12.18 -41.79 -15.61
N ALA A 530 12.18 -43.11 -15.33
CA ALA A 530 11.23 -44.05 -15.93
C ALA A 530 9.85 -44.04 -15.23
N ASN A 531 9.77 -43.52 -14.00
CA ASN A 531 8.56 -43.41 -13.21
C ASN A 531 8.64 -42.18 -12.29
N PRO A 532 8.43 -40.96 -12.84
CA PRO A 532 8.65 -39.73 -12.10
C PRO A 532 7.70 -39.59 -10.89
N PRO A 533 8.19 -39.13 -9.73
CA PRO A 533 7.38 -38.92 -8.54
C PRO A 533 6.33 -37.81 -8.74
N GLN A 534 5.20 -37.92 -8.02
CA GLN A 534 4.06 -37.01 -8.17
C GLN A 534 4.42 -35.55 -7.83
N PRO A 535 4.05 -34.55 -8.66
CA PRO A 535 4.28 -33.14 -8.38
C PRO A 535 3.54 -32.64 -7.13
N ARG A 536 4.20 -31.75 -6.37
CA ARG A 536 3.72 -31.15 -5.11
C ARG A 536 3.60 -29.63 -5.14
N GLY A 537 4.19 -28.96 -6.14
CA GLY A 537 4.14 -27.51 -6.31
C GLY A 537 5.48 -26.94 -6.79
N ARG A 538 5.67 -25.62 -6.67
CA ARG A 538 6.95 -24.95 -6.95
C ARG A 538 7.55 -24.35 -5.69
N HIS A 539 8.84 -24.60 -5.49
CA HIS A 539 9.60 -24.18 -4.32
C HIS A 539 10.86 -23.44 -4.72
N ALA A 540 11.46 -22.72 -3.76
CA ALA A 540 12.74 -22.03 -3.94
C ALA A 540 13.71 -22.36 -2.81
N PHE A 541 14.97 -22.60 -3.18
CA PHE A 541 16.03 -23.08 -2.28
C PHE A 541 17.40 -22.70 -2.83
N VAL A 542 18.48 -23.10 -2.14
CA VAL A 542 19.85 -22.81 -2.56
C VAL A 542 20.59 -24.08 -2.91
N VAL A 543 21.28 -24.10 -4.06
CA VAL A 543 22.31 -25.10 -4.36
C VAL A 543 23.65 -24.61 -3.80
N THR A 544 24.19 -25.34 -2.83
CA THR A 544 25.39 -24.96 -2.05
C THR A 544 26.60 -25.86 -2.33
N GLY A 545 26.40 -26.92 -3.11
CA GLY A 545 27.47 -27.85 -3.50
C GLY A 545 27.04 -28.84 -4.58
N TYR A 546 27.89 -29.82 -4.87
CA TYR A 546 27.62 -30.93 -5.78
C TYR A 546 28.59 -32.09 -5.57
N ASP A 547 28.19 -33.28 -6.00
CA ASP A 547 29.06 -34.45 -6.13
C ASP A 547 28.89 -35.12 -7.51
N ARG A 548 29.40 -36.34 -7.69
CA ARG A 548 29.27 -37.07 -8.96
C ARG A 548 27.85 -37.52 -9.33
N ASN A 549 26.91 -37.50 -8.38
CA ASN A 549 25.55 -38.01 -8.53
C ASN A 549 24.49 -36.88 -8.62
N GLY A 550 24.77 -35.71 -8.03
CA GLY A 550 23.81 -34.63 -7.98
C GLY A 550 24.30 -33.32 -7.35
N PHE A 551 23.38 -32.37 -7.23
CA PHE A 551 23.53 -31.10 -6.52
C PHE A 551 23.24 -31.26 -5.04
N ILE A 552 24.00 -30.58 -4.19
CA ILE A 552 23.75 -30.50 -2.75
C ILE A 552 22.94 -29.23 -2.50
N VAL A 553 21.73 -29.40 -1.98
CA VAL A 553 20.74 -28.33 -1.81
C VAL A 553 20.51 -28.05 -0.33
N GLN A 554 20.32 -26.78 0.02
CA GLN A 554 19.93 -26.30 1.34
C GLN A 554 18.47 -25.82 1.30
N ASN A 555 17.64 -26.39 2.17
CA ASN A 555 16.21 -26.07 2.30
C ASN A 555 15.94 -25.17 3.53
N ALA A 556 14.72 -24.61 3.61
CA ALA A 556 14.22 -23.78 4.71
C ALA A 556 13.18 -24.53 5.58
N ARG A 557 13.51 -25.77 5.96
CA ARG A 557 12.71 -26.67 6.81
C ARG A 557 13.41 -26.97 8.15
N GLY A 558 14.19 -26.01 8.65
CA GLY A 558 15.01 -26.16 9.84
C GLY A 558 16.12 -27.21 9.68
N ALA A 559 16.88 -27.41 10.76
CA ALA A 559 18.02 -28.32 10.77
C ALA A 559 17.63 -29.81 10.66
N GLY A 560 16.40 -30.17 11.00
CA GLY A 560 15.91 -31.56 11.05
C GLY A 560 15.65 -32.20 9.68
N TRP A 561 15.44 -31.41 8.62
CA TRP A 561 15.33 -31.91 7.25
C TRP A 561 16.72 -32.19 6.65
N GLY A 562 16.84 -33.18 5.76
CA GLY A 562 18.10 -33.48 5.08
C GLY A 562 19.04 -34.38 5.88
N GLY A 563 20.30 -33.97 6.02
CA GLY A 563 21.37 -34.74 6.66
C GLY A 563 22.48 -35.25 5.70
N TYR A 564 22.42 -34.91 4.41
CA TYR A 564 23.38 -35.39 3.41
C TYR A 564 24.83 -34.98 3.77
N PHE A 565 25.78 -35.93 3.74
CA PHE A 565 27.14 -35.76 4.28
C PHE A 565 27.20 -35.17 5.71
N HIS A 566 26.25 -35.52 6.58
CA HIS A 566 26.14 -34.99 7.95
C HIS A 566 25.98 -33.45 7.98
N ARG A 567 25.31 -32.88 6.98
CA ARG A 567 24.90 -31.48 6.94
C ARG A 567 23.40 -31.36 7.27
N PRO A 568 23.03 -30.79 8.44
CA PRO A 568 21.63 -30.44 8.75
C PRO A 568 21.06 -29.49 7.69
N GLY A 569 19.75 -29.58 7.42
CA GLY A 569 19.07 -28.76 6.41
C GLY A 569 19.43 -29.05 4.95
N HIS A 570 20.28 -30.05 4.67
CA HIS A 570 20.83 -30.30 3.33
C HIS A 570 20.49 -31.70 2.77
N ALA A 571 20.15 -31.75 1.49
CA ALA A 571 19.88 -32.99 0.74
C ALA A 571 20.66 -33.05 -0.58
N LEU A 572 20.64 -34.22 -1.23
CA LEU A 572 21.14 -34.41 -2.60
C LEU A 572 19.99 -34.50 -3.60
N TRP A 573 19.96 -33.55 -4.54
CA TRP A 573 19.08 -33.51 -5.71
C TRP A 573 19.80 -34.10 -6.94
N ARG A 574 19.20 -35.04 -7.68
CA ARG A 574 19.92 -35.75 -8.77
C ARG A 574 20.09 -34.84 -10.00
N PHE A 575 21.10 -35.12 -10.84
CA PHE A 575 21.28 -34.33 -12.08
C PHE A 575 20.17 -34.53 -13.11
N ALA A 576 19.62 -35.75 -13.25
CA ALA A 576 18.46 -36.01 -14.11
C ALA A 576 17.21 -35.30 -13.60
N ASP A 577 16.98 -35.37 -12.29
CA ASP A 577 15.90 -34.68 -11.58
C ASP A 577 15.96 -33.15 -11.80
N TRP A 578 17.14 -32.54 -11.66
CA TRP A 578 17.33 -31.12 -11.98
C TRP A 578 17.02 -30.77 -13.44
N ALA A 579 17.33 -31.65 -14.39
CA ALA A 579 17.09 -31.39 -15.82
C ALA A 579 15.59 -31.31 -16.15
N GLU A 580 14.76 -32.14 -15.52
CA GLU A 580 13.30 -32.12 -15.69
C GLU A 580 12.61 -31.02 -14.85
N ASN A 581 13.09 -30.77 -13.63
CA ASN A 581 12.35 -30.00 -12.61
C ASN A 581 12.89 -28.59 -12.33
N GLY A 582 14.12 -28.25 -12.71
CA GLY A 582 14.69 -26.90 -12.54
C GLY A 582 13.95 -25.85 -13.37
N ARG A 583 13.78 -24.62 -12.84
CA ARG A 583 13.02 -23.54 -13.50
C ARG A 583 13.82 -22.24 -13.61
N ASP A 584 14.23 -21.67 -12.48
CA ASP A 584 15.09 -20.48 -12.43
C ASP A 584 16.36 -20.72 -11.64
N ALA A 585 17.42 -19.98 -11.98
CA ALA A 585 18.71 -20.06 -11.31
C ALA A 585 19.42 -18.70 -11.34
N TRP A 586 19.89 -18.24 -10.18
CA TRP A 586 20.54 -16.94 -10.01
C TRP A 586 21.75 -17.02 -9.06
N VAL A 587 22.85 -16.37 -9.43
CA VAL A 587 23.95 -16.06 -8.51
C VAL A 587 23.85 -14.62 -8.04
N ILE A 588 24.25 -14.40 -6.78
CA ILE A 588 24.39 -13.07 -6.18
C ILE A 588 25.84 -12.83 -5.71
N ARG A 589 26.22 -11.55 -5.67
CA ARG A 589 27.42 -11.08 -4.98
C ARG A 589 27.06 -9.88 -4.11
N LEU A 590 27.40 -9.92 -2.83
CA LEU A 590 27.27 -8.76 -1.95
C LEU A 590 28.23 -7.64 -2.37
N ALA A 591 27.81 -6.40 -2.21
CA ALA A 591 28.69 -5.25 -2.34
C ALA A 591 29.75 -5.23 -1.21
N PRO A 592 30.89 -4.53 -1.41
CA PRO A 592 31.73 -4.06 -0.32
C PRO A 592 30.91 -3.21 0.67
N GLN A 593 31.31 -3.18 1.95
CA GLN A 593 30.68 -2.30 2.93
C GLN A 593 31.26 -0.88 2.83
N ASP A 594 30.68 -0.08 1.95
CA ASP A 594 31.02 1.34 1.77
C ASP A 594 29.73 2.17 1.60
N ASP A 595 29.35 2.90 2.65
CA ASP A 595 28.17 3.77 2.70
C ASP A 595 28.25 4.95 1.71
N ARG A 596 29.45 5.31 1.21
CA ARG A 596 29.66 6.40 0.24
C ARG A 596 29.55 5.88 -1.20
N ALA A 597 30.22 4.76 -1.50
CA ALA A 597 30.15 4.14 -2.82
C ALA A 597 28.72 3.66 -3.16
N PHE A 598 27.92 3.30 -2.16
CA PHE A 598 26.54 2.81 -2.34
C PHE A 598 25.64 3.75 -3.17
N ALA A 599 25.85 5.07 -3.08
CA ALA A 599 25.06 6.11 -3.74
C ALA A 599 25.64 6.62 -5.08
N LEU A 600 26.79 6.09 -5.53
CA LEU A 600 27.57 6.64 -6.65
C LEU A 600 27.66 5.67 -7.84
N THR A 601 26.63 5.65 -8.69
CA THR A 601 26.69 4.96 -10.00
C THR A 601 27.52 5.77 -11.00
N ALA A 602 28.46 5.11 -11.69
CA ALA A 602 29.29 5.74 -12.72
C ALA A 602 28.44 6.36 -13.85
N ARG A 603 28.85 7.53 -14.36
CA ARG A 603 28.06 8.35 -15.30
C ARG A 603 27.68 7.62 -16.60
N ALA A 604 28.48 6.64 -17.03
CA ALA A 604 28.26 5.83 -18.23
C ALA A 604 27.40 4.57 -18.00
N GLU A 605 27.40 3.97 -16.80
CA GLU A 605 26.55 2.80 -16.50
C GLU A 605 25.15 3.17 -16.00
N ALA A 606 24.97 4.41 -15.55
CA ALA A 606 23.72 4.91 -14.97
C ALA A 606 22.50 4.88 -15.91
N THR A 607 22.69 4.66 -17.22
CA THR A 607 21.62 4.44 -18.20
C THR A 607 21.13 2.99 -18.25
N ALA A 608 21.98 2.01 -17.93
CA ALA A 608 21.75 0.57 -18.16
C ALA A 608 21.57 -0.28 -16.89
N ALA A 609 21.60 0.35 -15.72
CA ALA A 609 21.26 -0.26 -14.44
C ALA A 609 20.12 0.51 -13.76
N PRO A 610 19.16 -0.17 -13.11
CA PRO A 610 18.10 0.50 -12.37
C PRO A 610 18.67 1.09 -11.06
N PRO A 611 18.23 2.28 -10.60
CA PRO A 611 18.78 2.94 -9.42
C PRO A 611 18.49 2.19 -8.11
N ARG A 612 19.37 2.33 -7.11
CA ARG A 612 19.10 1.85 -5.74
C ARG A 612 18.16 2.82 -5.01
N ARG A 613 16.87 2.48 -4.96
CA ARG A 613 15.79 3.39 -4.58
C ARG A 613 15.73 3.67 -3.07
N GLN A 614 16.47 2.94 -2.23
CA GLN A 614 16.69 3.19 -0.80
C GLN A 614 17.13 4.64 -0.46
N GLY A 615 17.75 5.36 -1.40
CA GLY A 615 18.11 6.78 -1.22
C GLY A 615 16.93 7.76 -1.33
N LEU A 616 15.77 7.30 -1.79
CA LEU A 616 14.52 8.06 -1.89
C LEU A 616 13.58 7.84 -0.68
N LEU A 617 13.95 6.96 0.26
CA LEU A 617 13.18 6.74 1.48
C LEU A 617 13.22 8.00 2.34
N GLY A 618 12.03 8.50 2.69
CA GLY A 618 11.82 9.82 3.29
C GLY A 618 11.96 11.00 2.32
N HIS A 619 12.06 10.76 1.01
CA HIS A 619 12.23 11.77 -0.03
C HIS A 619 11.28 11.63 -1.21
N ALA A 620 10.43 10.61 -1.26
CA ALA A 620 9.51 10.39 -2.38
C ALA A 620 8.13 9.92 -1.91
N LEU A 621 7.10 10.57 -2.43
CA LEU A 621 5.69 10.25 -2.32
C LEU A 621 5.18 9.80 -3.70
N HIS A 622 4.58 8.61 -3.77
CA HIS A 622 3.90 8.11 -4.97
C HIS A 622 2.39 8.01 -4.69
N ALA A 623 1.57 8.54 -5.58
CA ALA A 623 0.12 8.49 -5.53
C ALA A 623 -0.48 8.23 -6.92
N GLU A 624 -1.67 7.66 -6.95
CA GLU A 624 -2.50 7.52 -8.14
C GLU A 624 -3.90 8.10 -7.83
N ARG A 625 -4.80 8.16 -8.82
CA ARG A 625 -6.16 8.74 -8.70
C ARG A 625 -6.97 8.27 -7.49
N PHE A 626 -6.77 7.02 -7.07
CA PHE A 626 -7.58 6.35 -6.04
C PHE A 626 -6.88 6.19 -4.69
N GLY A 627 -5.64 6.65 -4.52
CA GLY A 627 -4.91 6.50 -3.26
C GLY A 627 -3.42 6.80 -3.33
N LEU A 628 -2.79 6.80 -2.15
CA LEU A 628 -1.35 6.82 -2.00
C LEU A 628 -0.79 5.39 -2.16
N VAL A 629 0.40 5.26 -2.75
CA VAL A 629 1.03 3.97 -2.99
C VAL A 629 2.01 3.66 -1.84
N GLU A 630 1.48 3.22 -0.69
CA GLU A 630 2.25 2.99 0.55
C GLU A 630 3.45 2.05 0.36
N ASP A 631 3.23 0.94 -0.35
CA ASP A 631 4.24 -0.05 -0.73
C ASP A 631 4.78 0.15 -2.16
N GLY A 632 4.74 1.40 -2.64
CA GLY A 632 5.12 1.77 -4.00
C GLY A 632 6.59 1.52 -4.32
N THR A 633 6.87 1.36 -5.61
CA THR A 633 8.22 1.02 -6.08
C THR A 633 9.19 2.21 -6.02
N LEU A 634 8.69 3.44 -5.91
CA LEU A 634 9.48 4.69 -5.98
C LEU A 634 9.63 5.44 -4.65
N GLY A 635 8.84 5.12 -3.63
CA GLY A 635 8.74 5.92 -2.42
C GLY A 635 7.96 5.21 -1.32
N LEU A 636 7.36 6.02 -0.45
CA LEU A 636 6.43 5.59 0.59
C LEU A 636 5.20 6.52 0.54
N GLY A 637 4.05 6.04 1.03
CA GLY A 637 2.85 6.86 1.14
C GLY A 637 2.81 7.69 2.43
N ALA A 638 1.61 7.91 2.97
CA ALA A 638 1.39 8.76 4.14
C ALA A 638 2.26 8.34 5.34
N GLN A 639 2.46 7.04 5.59
CA GLN A 639 3.25 6.60 6.74
C GLN A 639 4.74 6.98 6.61
N GLY A 640 5.28 6.98 5.39
CA GLY A 640 6.63 7.45 5.12
C GLY A 640 6.76 8.97 5.13
N VAL A 641 5.73 9.70 4.71
CA VAL A 641 5.71 11.16 4.84
C VAL A 641 5.57 11.59 6.30
N ALA A 642 4.83 10.85 7.13
CA ALA A 642 4.78 11.05 8.58
C ALA A 642 6.13 10.80 9.27
N GLU A 643 6.86 9.72 8.92
CA GLU A 643 8.23 9.52 9.44
C GLU A 643 9.21 10.60 8.94
N THR A 644 8.98 11.14 7.73
CA THR A 644 9.73 12.28 7.18
C THR A 644 9.45 13.57 7.95
N ALA A 645 8.19 13.81 8.30
CA ALA A 645 7.79 14.92 9.15
C ALA A 645 8.44 14.84 10.54
N ALA A 646 8.34 13.68 11.20
CA ALA A 646 8.99 13.44 12.49
C ALA A 646 10.52 13.54 12.41
N TYR A 647 11.15 13.18 11.27
CA TYR A 647 12.57 13.48 11.05
C TYR A 647 12.84 14.99 10.93
N LEU A 648 11.97 15.72 10.25
CA LEU A 648 12.14 17.15 9.98
C LEU A 648 11.76 18.05 11.16
N ASP A 649 11.10 17.53 12.18
CA ASP A 649 10.75 18.27 13.40
C ASP A 649 11.85 18.24 14.48
N ASP A 650 12.87 17.39 14.32
CA ASP A 650 14.09 17.38 15.13
C ASP A 650 14.91 18.68 14.96
N ASP A 651 15.46 19.22 16.05
CA ASP A 651 16.18 20.51 16.01
C ASP A 651 17.46 20.48 15.17
N ALA A 652 18.21 19.37 15.18
CA ALA A 652 19.37 19.22 14.30
C ALA A 652 18.97 19.09 12.82
N ALA A 653 17.75 18.61 12.52
CA ALA A 653 17.16 18.68 11.19
C ALA A 653 16.59 20.07 10.84
N ARG A 654 16.11 20.84 11.83
CA ARG A 654 15.70 22.25 11.66
C ARG A 654 16.88 23.15 11.29
N GLU A 655 17.99 23.08 12.03
CA GLU A 655 19.23 23.80 11.72
C GLU A 655 19.80 23.38 10.35
N ARG A 656 19.88 22.07 10.08
CA ARG A 656 20.49 21.54 8.85
C ARG A 656 19.69 21.78 7.58
N TYR A 657 18.36 21.89 7.68
CA TYR A 657 17.48 22.06 6.52
C TYR A 657 16.47 23.21 6.75
N PRO A 658 16.91 24.49 6.64
CA PRO A 658 16.00 25.64 6.72
C PRO A 658 15.03 25.77 5.53
N ARG A 659 15.24 25.01 4.45
CA ARG A 659 14.38 25.00 3.25
C ARG A 659 13.82 23.61 2.96
N LEU A 660 12.51 23.53 2.67
CA LEU A 660 11.84 22.37 2.10
C LEU A 660 11.56 22.65 0.60
N MET A 661 11.70 21.65 -0.26
CA MET A 661 11.37 21.77 -1.68
C MET A 661 10.44 20.66 -2.14
N LEU A 662 9.22 20.99 -2.56
CA LEU A 662 8.30 20.05 -3.20
C LEU A 662 8.64 19.96 -4.70
N VAL A 663 8.89 18.75 -5.21
CA VAL A 663 9.32 18.50 -6.60
C VAL A 663 8.30 17.60 -7.29
N PHE A 664 7.37 18.18 -8.05
CA PHE A 664 6.37 17.46 -8.81
C PHE A 664 6.96 16.97 -10.15
N HIS A 665 6.99 15.65 -10.37
CA HIS A 665 7.62 15.02 -11.53
C HIS A 665 6.68 14.86 -12.74
N GLU A 666 7.27 14.61 -13.91
CA GLU A 666 6.60 14.28 -15.16
C GLU A 666 6.28 12.77 -15.22
N PRO A 667 5.02 12.32 -15.08
CA PRO A 667 4.66 10.89 -15.10
C PRO A 667 4.83 10.21 -16.47
N LEU A 668 5.11 10.96 -17.55
CA LEU A 668 5.56 10.37 -18.82
C LEU A 668 7.02 9.89 -18.79
N MET A 669 7.79 10.17 -17.73
CA MET A 669 9.06 9.52 -17.45
C MET A 669 8.81 8.17 -16.76
N ASP A 670 9.62 7.12 -17.06
CA ASP A 670 9.53 5.89 -16.24
C ASP A 670 10.06 6.10 -14.82
N GLY A 671 9.60 5.24 -13.91
CA GLY A 671 10.01 5.28 -12.51
C GLY A 671 11.51 5.11 -12.27
N ASP A 672 12.25 4.36 -13.13
CA ASP A 672 13.71 4.27 -13.00
C ASP A 672 14.38 5.61 -13.36
N LEU A 673 13.88 6.32 -14.37
CA LEU A 673 14.32 7.66 -14.75
C LEU A 673 14.00 8.68 -13.66
N ILE A 674 12.75 8.74 -13.20
CA ILE A 674 12.33 9.60 -12.09
C ILE A 674 13.21 9.34 -10.86
N ALA A 675 13.46 8.07 -10.50
CA ALA A 675 14.32 7.72 -9.38
C ALA A 675 15.79 8.12 -9.59
N ARG A 676 16.35 7.96 -10.80
CA ARG A 676 17.73 8.41 -11.13
C ARG A 676 17.88 9.93 -10.99
N LEU A 677 16.90 10.70 -11.46
CA LEU A 677 16.87 12.16 -11.34
C LEU A 677 16.67 12.58 -9.88
N ALA A 678 15.65 12.04 -9.23
CA ALA A 678 15.31 12.32 -7.83
C ALA A 678 16.48 12.05 -6.87
N LEU A 679 17.22 10.93 -7.02
CA LEU A 679 18.40 10.64 -6.20
C LEU A 679 19.50 11.70 -6.36
N ARG A 680 19.81 12.11 -7.60
CA ARG A 680 20.82 13.14 -7.88
C ARG A 680 20.41 14.51 -7.34
N LEU A 681 19.14 14.88 -7.52
CA LEU A 681 18.55 16.10 -6.98
C LEU A 681 18.58 16.09 -5.44
N THR A 682 18.21 14.97 -4.81
CA THR A 682 18.25 14.77 -3.34
C THR A 682 19.66 14.98 -2.77
N LEU A 683 20.69 14.42 -3.41
CA LEU A 683 22.08 14.62 -2.96
C LEU A 683 22.51 16.09 -3.09
N ARG A 684 22.23 16.74 -4.23
CA ARG A 684 22.63 18.12 -4.51
C ARG A 684 21.88 19.15 -3.65
N LEU A 685 20.57 19.02 -3.49
CA LEU A 685 19.75 19.93 -2.68
C LEU A 685 20.13 19.85 -1.19
N LYS A 686 20.36 18.63 -0.66
CA LYS A 686 20.77 18.45 0.74
C LYS A 686 22.18 18.95 1.02
N ALA A 687 23.05 19.01 0.00
CA ALA A 687 24.35 19.68 0.07
C ALA A 687 24.25 21.22 0.05
N GLN A 688 23.05 21.79 -0.10
CA GLN A 688 22.76 23.23 -0.09
C GLN A 688 21.75 23.61 1.01
N GLY A 689 21.55 22.75 2.02
CA GLY A 689 20.61 23.00 3.13
C GLY A 689 19.13 22.91 2.73
N VAL A 690 18.81 22.30 1.59
CA VAL A 690 17.44 22.12 1.10
C VAL A 690 17.03 20.64 1.20
N TYR A 691 15.91 20.35 1.84
CA TYR A 691 15.34 19.01 1.89
C TYR A 691 14.27 18.84 0.81
N PRO A 692 14.45 17.98 -0.21
CA PRO A 692 13.42 17.74 -1.20
C PRO A 692 12.43 16.65 -0.79
N LEU A 693 11.17 16.83 -1.18
CA LEU A 693 10.19 15.76 -1.33
C LEU A 693 9.76 15.69 -2.80
N HIS A 694 10.04 14.56 -3.44
CA HIS A 694 9.65 14.25 -4.80
C HIS A 694 8.22 13.70 -4.81
N ILE A 695 7.31 14.34 -5.54
CA ILE A 695 5.91 13.96 -5.66
C ILE A 695 5.72 13.38 -7.06
N VAL A 696 5.35 12.09 -7.11
CA VAL A 696 5.02 11.36 -8.33
C VAL A 696 3.53 11.03 -8.27
N TYR A 697 2.76 11.55 -9.23
CA TYR A 697 1.33 11.30 -9.31
C TYR A 697 0.96 10.78 -10.71
N GLY A 698 0.15 9.71 -10.76
CA GLY A 698 -0.43 9.20 -12.00
C GLY A 698 0.58 8.50 -12.92
N LEU A 699 1.58 7.82 -12.35
CA LEU A 699 2.62 7.10 -13.09
C LEU A 699 2.00 5.91 -13.84
N ASP A 700 1.14 5.17 -13.16
CA ASP A 700 0.46 4.00 -13.73
C ASP A 700 -0.75 4.44 -14.57
N GLU A 701 -1.46 5.50 -14.18
CA GLU A 701 -2.50 6.12 -15.02
C GLU A 701 -1.93 6.58 -16.39
N MET A 702 -0.76 7.22 -16.41
CA MET A 702 -0.11 7.68 -17.65
C MET A 702 0.67 6.58 -18.39
N LEU A 703 0.87 5.39 -17.80
CA LEU A 703 1.61 4.29 -18.43
C LEU A 703 0.95 3.84 -19.74
N ALA A 704 -0.39 3.71 -19.76
CA ALA A 704 -1.13 3.32 -20.96
C ALA A 704 -0.99 4.37 -22.08
N CYS A 705 -1.03 5.67 -21.73
CA CYS A 705 -0.80 6.77 -22.66
C CYS A 705 0.62 6.70 -23.24
N ARG A 706 1.64 6.56 -22.38
CA ARG A 706 3.06 6.45 -22.76
C ARG A 706 3.33 5.26 -23.68
N LEU A 707 2.84 4.07 -23.33
CA LEU A 707 3.00 2.86 -24.15
C LEU A 707 2.32 3.01 -25.52
N ARG A 708 1.12 3.59 -25.57
CA ARG A 708 0.39 3.81 -26.82
C ARG A 708 1.09 4.81 -27.73
N LEU A 709 1.59 5.92 -27.18
CA LEU A 709 2.35 6.91 -27.93
C LEU A 709 3.69 6.34 -28.44
N SER A 710 4.40 5.54 -27.62
CA SER A 710 5.62 4.83 -28.07
C SER A 710 5.33 3.92 -29.27
N HIS A 711 4.21 3.19 -29.25
CA HIS A 711 3.79 2.35 -30.37
C HIS A 711 3.48 3.17 -31.61
N ASP A 712 2.64 4.21 -31.50
CA ASP A 712 2.22 5.02 -32.64
C ASP A 712 3.38 5.82 -33.26
N ILE A 713 4.35 6.29 -32.46
CA ILE A 713 5.60 6.90 -32.95
C ILE A 713 6.44 5.85 -33.69
N GLY A 714 6.67 4.68 -33.10
CA GLY A 714 7.39 3.58 -33.78
C GLY A 714 6.75 3.18 -35.12
N ARG A 715 5.41 3.01 -35.15
CA ARG A 715 4.67 2.76 -36.40
C ARG A 715 4.78 3.90 -37.41
N ALA A 716 4.96 5.14 -36.98
CA ALA A 716 5.14 6.28 -37.88
C ALA A 716 6.56 6.33 -38.45
N VAL A 717 7.60 6.02 -37.66
CA VAL A 717 8.99 5.89 -38.12
C VAL A 717 9.12 4.82 -39.21
N GLU A 718 8.43 3.68 -39.06
CA GLU A 718 8.37 2.64 -40.09
C GLU A 718 7.64 3.06 -41.38
N ARG A 719 6.66 3.98 -41.29
CA ARG A 719 5.71 4.27 -42.38
C ARG A 719 6.02 5.53 -43.17
N TYR A 720 6.63 6.54 -42.55
CA TYR A 720 6.86 7.84 -43.18
C TYR A 720 8.31 7.99 -43.64
N LEU A 721 8.53 7.84 -44.95
CA LEU A 721 9.79 8.16 -45.65
C LEU A 721 10.15 9.67 -45.66
N ARG A 722 9.63 10.45 -44.71
CA ARG A 722 9.93 11.87 -44.54
C ARG A 722 10.46 12.09 -43.14
N GLU A 723 11.63 12.71 -43.04
CA GLU A 723 12.32 12.91 -41.77
C GLU A 723 11.99 14.27 -41.12
N GLY A 724 12.37 14.39 -39.85
CA GLY A 724 12.26 15.60 -39.04
C GLY A 724 10.87 16.23 -38.97
N ALA A 725 10.83 17.55 -38.85
CA ALA A 725 9.63 18.34 -38.50
C ALA A 725 8.36 18.08 -39.35
N SER A 726 8.50 17.51 -40.55
CA SER A 726 7.35 17.13 -41.39
C SER A 726 6.61 15.87 -40.90
N ARG A 727 7.35 14.90 -40.33
CA ARG A 727 6.83 13.73 -39.60
C ARG A 727 6.22 14.17 -38.28
N ASP A 728 6.92 15.03 -37.56
CA ASP A 728 6.53 15.47 -36.22
C ASP A 728 5.20 16.25 -36.26
N ALA A 729 5.02 17.16 -37.24
CA ALA A 729 3.76 17.88 -37.46
C ALA A 729 2.60 16.98 -37.94
N ALA A 730 2.87 15.81 -38.54
CA ALA A 730 1.84 14.83 -38.88
C ALA A 730 1.39 14.06 -37.63
N LEU A 731 2.34 13.53 -36.87
CA LEU A 731 2.12 12.87 -35.58
C LEU A 731 1.38 13.76 -34.57
N GLN A 732 1.79 15.02 -34.44
CA GLN A 732 1.12 16.02 -33.57
C GLN A 732 -0.37 16.19 -33.91
N ARG A 733 -0.74 16.18 -35.19
CA ARG A 733 -2.16 16.27 -35.63
C ARG A 733 -2.93 14.96 -35.37
N GLN A 734 -2.31 13.82 -35.62
CA GLN A 734 -2.94 12.50 -35.47
C GLN A 734 -3.15 12.12 -33.99
N LEU A 735 -2.13 12.34 -33.15
CA LEU A 735 -2.13 11.94 -31.74
C LEU A 735 -2.71 13.03 -30.82
N GLY A 736 -2.70 14.29 -31.27
CA GLY A 736 -3.16 15.45 -30.50
C GLY A 736 -4.54 15.29 -29.84
N PRO A 737 -5.59 14.77 -30.51
CA PRO A 737 -6.88 14.52 -29.89
C PRO A 737 -6.80 13.54 -28.71
N VAL A 738 -6.12 12.41 -28.90
CA VAL A 738 -5.97 11.37 -27.86
C VAL A 738 -5.14 11.88 -26.69
N ILE A 739 -4.03 12.58 -26.97
CA ILE A 739 -3.16 13.19 -25.94
C ILE A 739 -3.97 14.17 -25.08
N ARG A 740 -4.77 15.06 -25.70
CA ARG A 740 -5.60 16.01 -24.94
C ARG A 740 -6.58 15.28 -24.03
N THR A 741 -7.35 14.31 -24.53
CA THR A 741 -8.30 13.54 -23.69
C THR A 741 -7.61 12.83 -22.53
N GLN A 742 -6.42 12.22 -22.74
CA GLN A 742 -5.67 11.58 -21.67
C GLN A 742 -5.16 12.59 -20.62
N VAL A 743 -4.65 13.75 -21.05
CA VAL A 743 -4.21 14.81 -20.13
C VAL A 743 -5.38 15.48 -19.40
N ASP A 744 -6.52 15.64 -20.05
CA ASP A 744 -7.75 16.17 -19.45
C ASP A 744 -8.32 15.18 -18.41
N HIS A 745 -8.23 13.87 -18.66
CA HIS A 745 -8.55 12.84 -17.67
C HIS A 745 -7.57 12.89 -16.49
N PHE A 746 -6.26 12.90 -16.76
CA PHE A 746 -5.21 13.01 -15.74
C PHE A 746 -5.39 14.25 -14.85
N ALA A 747 -5.72 15.40 -15.43
CA ALA A 747 -6.03 16.62 -14.68
C ALA A 747 -7.25 16.48 -13.76
N GLN A 748 -8.30 15.78 -14.19
CA GLN A 748 -9.45 15.46 -13.35
C GLN A 748 -9.09 14.50 -12.20
N GLY A 749 -8.19 13.54 -12.46
CA GLY A 749 -7.66 12.64 -11.42
C GLY A 749 -6.83 13.40 -10.39
N ALA A 750 -5.89 14.23 -10.85
CA ALA A 750 -5.06 15.07 -10.00
C ALA A 750 -5.91 15.99 -9.11
N ARG A 751 -6.98 16.60 -9.66
CA ARG A 751 -7.94 17.39 -8.89
C ARG A 751 -8.68 16.57 -7.83
N ALA A 752 -9.14 15.37 -8.17
CA ALA A 752 -9.82 14.48 -7.21
C ALA A 752 -8.89 14.05 -6.06
N ALA A 753 -7.60 13.82 -6.35
CA ALA A 753 -6.59 13.47 -5.34
C ALA A 753 -6.04 14.69 -4.57
N ALA A 754 -6.18 15.91 -5.08
CA ALA A 754 -5.45 17.08 -4.59
C ALA A 754 -5.73 17.45 -3.13
N ALA A 755 -6.99 17.37 -2.69
CA ALA A 755 -7.37 17.60 -1.30
C ALA A 755 -7.32 16.32 -0.44
N PRO A 756 -8.17 15.30 -0.66
CA PRO A 756 -8.37 14.19 0.29
C PRO A 756 -7.24 13.14 0.31
N LEU A 757 -6.20 13.29 -0.50
CA LEU A 757 -5.06 12.37 -0.57
C LEU A 757 -3.73 13.13 -0.53
N LEU A 758 -3.50 14.05 -1.47
CA LEU A 758 -2.21 14.73 -1.60
C LEU A 758 -2.00 15.82 -0.57
N ALA A 759 -3.00 16.67 -0.28
CA ALA A 759 -2.86 17.66 0.80
C ALA A 759 -2.74 16.98 2.17
N ASP A 760 -3.60 15.99 2.45
CA ASP A 760 -3.59 15.24 3.71
C ASP A 760 -2.28 14.44 3.91
N ALA A 761 -1.71 13.86 2.85
CA ALA A 761 -0.38 13.23 2.91
C ALA A 761 0.75 14.22 3.19
N LEU A 762 0.63 15.47 2.73
CA LEU A 762 1.64 16.52 2.89
C LEU A 762 1.47 17.33 4.17
N ALA A 763 0.28 17.35 4.78
CA ALA A 763 -0.01 18.09 6.00
C ALA A 763 0.90 17.73 7.20
N PRO A 764 1.31 16.46 7.42
CA PRO A 764 2.30 16.09 8.43
C PRO A 764 3.61 16.87 8.33
N LEU A 765 4.07 17.24 7.13
CA LEU A 765 5.32 18.01 6.92
C LEU A 765 5.26 19.45 7.45
N SER A 766 4.19 19.82 8.16
CA SER A 766 3.97 21.10 8.82
C SER A 766 4.12 22.30 7.88
N LEU A 767 3.64 22.15 6.64
CA LEU A 767 3.46 23.23 5.65
C LEU A 767 2.61 24.40 6.21
N CYS A 768 1.86 24.15 7.29
CA CYS A 768 1.02 25.09 8.02
C CYS A 768 1.67 25.69 9.28
N ALA A 769 2.74 25.08 9.81
CA ALA A 769 3.01 25.10 11.25
C ALA A 769 4.51 25.11 11.67
N MET A 770 5.42 25.54 10.79
CA MET A 770 6.86 25.67 11.11
C MET A 770 7.34 27.12 11.01
N PRO A 771 7.39 27.87 12.12
CA PRO A 771 7.99 29.20 12.15
C PRO A 771 9.44 29.17 11.64
N GLY A 772 9.74 29.94 10.59
CA GLY A 772 11.11 30.16 10.11
C GLY A 772 11.63 29.26 8.99
N ARG A 773 10.91 28.22 8.54
CA ARG A 773 11.29 27.44 7.33
C ARG A 773 10.67 27.99 6.06
N GLN A 774 11.45 28.09 4.98
CA GLN A 774 10.95 28.41 3.63
C GLN A 774 10.56 27.12 2.89
N VAL A 775 9.35 27.10 2.32
CA VAL A 775 8.91 26.06 1.39
C VAL A 775 8.99 26.61 -0.03
N ASP A 776 9.66 25.90 -0.93
CA ASP A 776 9.74 26.19 -2.36
C ASP A 776 9.08 25.06 -3.17
N VAL A 777 8.62 25.36 -4.39
CA VAL A 777 8.03 24.36 -5.30
C VAL A 777 8.69 24.37 -6.67
N LEU A 778 9.09 23.19 -7.11
CA LEU A 778 9.48 22.88 -8.47
C LEU A 778 8.43 21.95 -9.09
N SER A 779 8.02 22.20 -10.33
CA SER A 779 7.20 21.25 -11.10
C SER A 779 7.72 21.07 -12.52
N VAL A 780 7.81 19.82 -12.99
CA VAL A 780 8.35 19.45 -14.29
C VAL A 780 7.23 18.92 -15.18
N GLY A 781 7.08 19.46 -16.39
CA GLY A 781 6.14 18.93 -17.39
C GLY A 781 4.68 18.87 -16.88
N LEU A 782 4.01 17.73 -17.04
CA LEU A 782 2.67 17.45 -16.51
C LEU A 782 2.61 17.42 -14.96
N GLY A 783 3.73 17.30 -14.25
CA GLY A 783 3.79 17.57 -12.80
C GLY A 783 3.33 18.99 -12.45
N GLY A 784 3.38 19.93 -13.40
CA GLY A 784 2.77 21.26 -13.27
C GLY A 784 1.25 21.26 -13.17
N VAL A 785 0.55 20.28 -13.77
CA VAL A 785 -0.90 20.07 -13.59
C VAL A 785 -1.19 19.68 -12.15
N VAL A 786 -0.43 18.72 -11.62
CA VAL A 786 -0.58 18.22 -10.24
C VAL A 786 -0.31 19.34 -9.24
N ALA A 787 0.77 20.10 -9.42
CA ALA A 787 1.07 21.28 -8.61
C ALA A 787 -0.05 22.34 -8.69
N GLN A 788 -0.65 22.57 -9.85
CA GLN A 788 -1.73 23.54 -10.01
C GLN A 788 -3.00 23.18 -9.21
N GLU A 789 -3.30 21.90 -9.03
CA GLU A 789 -4.45 21.44 -8.24
C GLU A 789 -4.12 21.28 -6.74
N VAL A 790 -2.88 20.92 -6.37
CA VAL A 790 -2.44 20.73 -4.97
C VAL A 790 -2.04 22.05 -4.28
N LEU A 791 -1.31 22.97 -4.92
CA LEU A 791 -0.88 24.21 -4.24
C LEU A 791 -2.03 25.13 -3.75
N PRO A 792 -3.25 25.10 -4.33
CA PRO A 792 -4.41 25.79 -3.77
C PRO A 792 -5.01 25.18 -2.49
N THR A 793 -4.79 23.89 -2.21
CA THR A 793 -5.31 23.22 -1.00
C THR A 793 -4.36 23.35 0.19
N LEU A 794 -3.10 23.74 -0.06
CA LEU A 794 -2.13 24.08 0.98
C LEU A 794 -2.43 25.45 1.64
N PRO A 795 -2.00 25.66 2.90
CA PRO A 795 -2.19 26.93 3.61
C PRO A 795 -1.52 28.12 2.94
N SER A 796 -1.94 29.33 3.34
CA SER A 796 -1.32 30.59 2.92
C SER A 796 -0.23 31.06 3.90
N PRO A 797 0.80 31.80 3.43
CA PRO A 797 1.01 32.25 2.06
C PRO A 797 1.52 31.14 1.13
N ARG A 798 1.11 31.17 -0.15
CA ARG A 798 1.53 30.16 -1.13
C ARG A 798 3.05 30.18 -1.34
N PRO A 799 3.70 29.00 -1.41
CA PRO A 799 5.15 28.90 -1.61
C PRO A 799 5.58 29.40 -3.00
N PRO A 800 6.81 29.90 -3.18
CA PRO A 800 7.33 30.28 -4.48
C PRO A 800 7.39 29.08 -5.43
N HIS A 801 6.77 29.21 -6.61
CA HIS A 801 6.66 28.13 -7.58
C HIS A 801 7.44 28.45 -8.87
N LEU A 802 8.30 27.51 -9.27
CA LEU A 802 9.00 27.48 -10.55
C LEU A 802 8.55 26.24 -11.36
N ALA A 803 8.11 26.45 -12.59
CA ALA A 803 7.71 25.38 -13.51
C ALA A 803 8.72 25.22 -14.65
N ILE A 804 9.31 24.03 -14.78
CA ILE A 804 10.18 23.63 -15.89
C ILE A 804 9.33 22.99 -16.97
N ALA A 805 9.49 23.47 -18.21
CA ALA A 805 9.02 22.80 -19.42
C ALA A 805 7.52 22.38 -19.42
N CYS A 806 6.68 23.08 -18.67
CA CYS A 806 5.28 22.69 -18.47
C CYS A 806 4.42 22.96 -19.72
N PRO A 807 3.63 21.98 -20.21
CA PRO A 807 2.76 22.17 -21.38
C PRO A 807 1.50 22.98 -21.06
N VAL A 808 1.02 22.97 -19.81
CA VAL A 808 -0.17 23.74 -19.37
C VAL A 808 0.21 25.13 -18.86
N GLU A 809 -0.80 25.98 -18.59
CA GLU A 809 -0.59 27.35 -18.13
C GLU A 809 -0.92 27.47 -16.64
N ILE A 810 0.11 27.67 -15.82
CA ILE A 810 -0.01 27.78 -14.37
C ILE A 810 -0.03 29.25 -13.97
N LYS A 811 -1.07 29.66 -13.24
CA LYS A 811 -1.25 31.05 -12.81
C LYS A 811 -0.32 31.39 -11.65
N ALA A 812 0.31 32.58 -11.71
CA ALA A 812 1.22 33.13 -10.69
C ALA A 812 2.55 32.37 -10.48
N THR A 813 2.99 31.59 -11.46
CA THR A 813 4.21 30.75 -11.42
C THR A 813 5.35 31.36 -12.26
N ARG A 814 6.61 31.19 -11.83
CA ARG A 814 7.78 31.50 -12.68
C ARG A 814 7.99 30.34 -13.66
N HIS A 815 8.30 30.60 -14.93
CA HIS A 815 8.51 29.56 -15.94
C HIS A 815 9.96 29.50 -16.41
N TRP A 816 10.60 28.34 -16.25
CA TRP A 816 11.89 28.02 -16.86
C TRP A 816 11.64 27.22 -18.16
N ARG A 817 12.01 27.80 -19.30
CA ARG A 817 11.91 27.16 -20.63
C ARG A 817 13.23 26.53 -21.05
N LEU A 818 13.13 25.47 -21.86
CA LEU A 818 14.27 24.82 -22.50
C LEU A 818 14.75 25.64 -23.70
N GLY A 819 15.99 25.41 -24.13
CA GLY A 819 16.60 26.03 -25.30
C GLY A 819 15.94 25.60 -26.61
N LYS A 820 16.44 26.12 -27.74
CA LYS A 820 15.95 25.73 -29.08
C LYS A 820 16.42 24.36 -29.56
N THR A 821 17.42 23.76 -28.92
CA THR A 821 17.96 22.44 -29.24
C THR A 821 16.88 21.37 -29.08
N MET A 822 16.77 20.44 -30.03
CA MET A 822 15.91 19.26 -29.97
C MET A 822 16.69 18.08 -30.55
N ASP A 823 16.54 16.91 -29.94
CA ASP A 823 17.12 15.64 -30.39
C ASP A 823 16.13 14.49 -30.14
N GLU A 824 16.51 13.26 -30.51
CA GLU A 824 15.68 12.06 -30.35
C GLU A 824 16.00 11.28 -29.05
N ALA A 825 16.57 11.94 -28.02
CA ALA A 825 17.13 11.26 -26.84
C ALA A 825 16.08 10.61 -25.92
N ASP A 826 14.91 11.25 -25.75
CA ASP A 826 13.78 10.71 -24.98
C ASP A 826 12.85 9.80 -25.82
N LEU A 827 12.91 9.95 -27.15
CA LEU A 827 11.96 9.42 -28.12
C LEU A 827 12.66 9.13 -29.47
N PRO A 828 13.16 7.90 -29.70
CA PRO A 828 13.79 7.53 -30.97
C PRO A 828 12.82 7.73 -32.14
N GLY A 829 13.26 8.46 -33.18
CA GLY A 829 12.43 8.81 -34.32
C GLY A 829 11.44 9.96 -34.10
N TRP A 830 11.66 10.83 -33.11
CA TRP A 830 10.92 12.09 -32.92
C TRP A 830 11.85 13.18 -32.36
N LEU A 831 11.85 14.38 -32.95
CA LEU A 831 12.72 15.48 -32.52
C LEU A 831 12.12 16.22 -31.30
N GLY A 832 12.38 15.70 -30.10
CA GLY A 832 12.03 16.33 -28.82
C GLY A 832 11.67 15.32 -27.73
N SER A 833 11.15 15.86 -26.62
CA SER A 833 10.74 15.08 -25.45
C SER A 833 9.26 14.69 -25.46
N TRP A 834 8.90 13.80 -24.53
CA TRP A 834 7.51 13.55 -24.12
C TRP A 834 6.75 14.85 -23.80
N GLY A 835 7.41 15.84 -23.19
CA GLY A 835 6.83 17.15 -22.92
C GLY A 835 6.55 17.98 -24.18
N ASP A 836 7.38 17.85 -25.23
CA ASP A 836 7.21 18.60 -26.47
C ASP A 836 6.04 18.09 -27.31
N ILE A 837 5.84 16.76 -27.41
CA ILE A 837 4.68 16.22 -28.13
C ILE A 837 3.36 16.55 -27.42
N VAL A 838 3.36 16.57 -26.07
CA VAL A 838 2.20 17.02 -25.28
C VAL A 838 1.98 18.54 -25.45
N ALA A 839 3.01 19.37 -25.35
CA ALA A 839 2.89 20.80 -25.60
C ALA A 839 2.35 21.09 -27.02
N GLY A 840 2.84 20.35 -28.01
CA GLY A 840 2.34 20.39 -29.38
C GLY A 840 0.86 20.00 -29.50
N ALA A 841 0.40 18.98 -28.78
CA ALA A 841 -1.02 18.60 -28.74
C ALA A 841 -1.94 19.72 -28.20
N PHE A 842 -1.42 20.59 -27.33
CA PHE A 842 -2.11 21.79 -26.82
C PHE A 842 -1.78 23.08 -27.60
N GLY A 843 -1.08 22.99 -28.74
CA GLY A 843 -0.76 24.13 -29.61
C GLY A 843 0.30 25.09 -29.02
N ARG A 844 1.19 24.58 -28.18
CA ARG A 844 2.13 25.36 -27.35
C ARG A 844 3.58 24.94 -27.60
N SER A 845 4.51 25.80 -27.19
CA SER A 845 5.94 25.50 -27.19
C SER A 845 6.56 25.83 -25.83
N ILE A 846 7.25 24.84 -25.27
CA ILE A 846 8.00 24.91 -24.00
C ILE A 846 9.46 25.36 -24.21
N ARG A 847 9.83 25.63 -25.47
CA ARG A 847 11.15 26.05 -25.96
C ARG A 847 11.28 27.58 -25.98
N SER A 848 12.51 28.07 -25.99
CA SER A 848 12.83 29.50 -26.05
C SER A 848 14.24 29.76 -26.58
N PRO A 849 14.47 30.81 -27.42
CA PRO A 849 15.83 31.28 -27.72
C PRO A 849 16.53 31.97 -26.52
N ARG A 850 15.85 32.09 -25.37
CA ARG A 850 16.41 32.52 -24.07
C ARG A 850 16.09 31.49 -22.97
N GLY A 851 16.01 30.20 -23.33
CA GLY A 851 15.89 29.09 -22.38
C GLY A 851 17.27 28.58 -21.92
N ALA A 852 17.30 27.58 -21.05
CA ALA A 852 18.56 26.90 -20.69
C ALA A 852 19.07 25.99 -21.81
N GLU A 853 20.38 25.80 -21.89
CA GLU A 853 21.06 24.98 -22.91
C GLU A 853 20.94 23.46 -22.61
N ALA A 854 19.71 22.96 -22.67
CA ALA A 854 19.35 21.55 -22.48
C ALA A 854 18.42 21.08 -23.61
N ALA A 855 18.65 19.86 -24.13
CA ALA A 855 17.88 19.31 -25.24
C ALA A 855 16.53 18.74 -24.77
N ASN A 856 16.40 18.26 -23.53
CA ASN A 856 15.14 17.90 -22.89
C ASN A 856 15.13 18.29 -21.38
N ALA A 857 14.05 17.96 -20.67
CA ALA A 857 13.92 18.25 -19.23
C ALA A 857 14.79 17.32 -18.36
N GLN A 858 15.01 16.07 -18.78
CA GLN A 858 15.89 15.09 -18.10
C GLN A 858 17.35 15.58 -18.08
N ASP A 859 17.84 16.19 -19.16
CA ASP A 859 19.17 16.76 -19.25
C ASP A 859 19.34 17.93 -18.28
N LEU A 860 18.38 18.86 -18.28
CA LEU A 860 18.38 20.02 -17.39
C LEU A 860 18.41 19.58 -15.92
N LEU A 861 17.61 18.59 -15.53
CA LEU A 861 17.62 18.04 -14.17
C LEU A 861 18.90 17.25 -13.85
N SER A 862 19.55 16.67 -14.86
CA SER A 862 20.82 15.94 -14.73
C SER A 862 22.04 16.86 -14.62
N ALA A 863 21.99 18.05 -15.22
CA ALA A 863 23.08 19.03 -15.30
C ALA A 863 23.68 19.35 -13.91
N PRO A 864 25.02 19.35 -13.71
CA PRO A 864 25.64 19.56 -12.39
C PRO A 864 25.20 20.84 -11.67
N GLU A 865 25.21 21.94 -12.40
CA GLU A 865 24.90 23.31 -11.98
C GLU A 865 23.41 23.57 -11.73
N PHE A 866 22.51 22.69 -12.20
CA PHE A 866 21.06 22.90 -12.17
C PHE A 866 20.52 23.34 -10.81
N VAL A 867 20.94 22.69 -9.71
CA VAL A 867 20.46 23.03 -8.36
C VAL A 867 20.95 24.41 -7.92
N THR A 868 22.14 24.82 -8.34
CA THR A 868 22.69 26.15 -8.04
C THR A 868 21.90 27.24 -8.78
N ASP A 869 21.49 26.99 -10.02
CA ASP A 869 20.71 27.97 -10.82
C ASP A 869 19.20 27.97 -10.50
N LEU A 870 18.65 26.82 -10.10
CA LEU A 870 17.32 26.69 -9.50
C LEU A 870 17.16 27.57 -8.26
N LEU A 871 18.14 27.51 -7.35
CA LEU A 871 18.11 28.25 -6.09
C LEU A 871 18.35 29.76 -6.25
N LYS A 872 18.92 30.21 -7.39
CA LYS A 872 18.96 31.64 -7.80
C LYS A 872 17.63 32.13 -8.39
N GLN A 873 16.88 31.25 -9.05
CA GLN A 873 15.61 31.61 -9.70
C GLN A 873 14.40 31.60 -8.76
N LEU A 874 14.49 30.87 -7.65
CA LEU A 874 13.55 30.96 -6.52
C LEU A 874 13.89 32.19 -5.66
N PRO A 875 12.90 33.02 -5.25
CA PRO A 875 13.17 34.19 -4.44
C PRO A 875 13.72 33.82 -3.06
N HIS A 876 14.77 34.52 -2.64
CA HIS A 876 15.23 34.50 -1.26
C HIS A 876 14.21 35.24 -0.36
N GLY A 877 14.02 34.76 0.87
CA GLY A 877 12.94 35.22 1.76
C GLY A 877 12.95 36.74 2.00
N GLY A 878 11.91 37.43 1.51
CA GLY A 878 11.72 38.87 1.70
C GLY A 878 10.78 39.49 0.66
N ALA A 879 9.58 39.89 1.10
CA ALA A 879 8.58 40.67 0.35
C ALA A 879 8.20 40.19 -1.07
N VAL A 880 7.10 39.43 -1.18
CA VAL A 880 6.46 39.15 -2.48
C VAL A 880 5.83 40.43 -3.06
N ARG A 881 6.58 41.15 -3.90
CA ARG A 881 5.97 42.10 -4.86
C ARG A 881 5.37 41.31 -6.03
N PRO A 882 4.08 41.50 -6.39
CA PRO A 882 3.47 40.83 -7.54
C PRO A 882 4.07 41.38 -8.84
N SER A 883 5.03 40.66 -9.42
CA SER A 883 5.60 41.00 -10.71
C SER A 883 4.56 40.85 -11.82
N ARG A 884 4.31 41.91 -12.60
CA ARG A 884 3.47 41.89 -13.82
C ARG A 884 4.12 41.06 -14.94
N THR A 885 4.14 39.73 -14.80
CA THR A 885 4.51 38.81 -15.88
C THR A 885 3.42 38.80 -16.94
N ARG A 886 3.63 39.53 -18.05
CA ARG A 886 2.80 39.37 -19.26
C ARG A 886 2.90 37.91 -19.76
N PRO A 887 1.81 37.28 -20.21
CA PRO A 887 1.89 35.96 -20.84
C PRO A 887 2.62 36.03 -22.19
N TRP A 888 3.87 35.60 -22.25
CA TRP A 888 4.63 35.48 -23.50
C TRP A 888 4.33 34.13 -24.19
N TRP A 889 3.06 33.93 -24.56
CA TRP A 889 2.64 32.86 -25.46
C TRP A 889 2.57 33.42 -26.89
N THR A 890 3.42 32.93 -27.77
CA THR A 890 3.34 33.23 -29.22
C THR A 890 2.27 32.34 -29.85
N GLY A 891 1.01 32.57 -29.47
CA GLY A 891 -0.13 31.89 -30.04
C GLY A 891 -0.36 32.34 -31.48
N THR A 892 0.02 31.51 -32.45
CA THR A 892 -0.40 31.68 -33.85
C THR A 892 -1.88 31.38 -33.98
N SER A 893 -2.72 32.38 -33.71
CA SER A 893 -4.14 32.34 -34.04
C SER A 893 -4.29 32.02 -35.54
N PRO A 894 -5.04 30.97 -35.92
CA PRO A 894 -5.48 30.85 -37.29
C PRO A 894 -6.38 32.06 -37.57
N ARG A 895 -6.02 32.85 -38.58
CA ARG A 895 -6.96 33.82 -39.15
C ARG A 895 -8.08 33.06 -39.85
N ARG A 896 -9.25 33.71 -39.92
CA ARG A 896 -10.49 33.18 -40.52
C ARG A 896 -10.28 32.67 -41.93
#